data_AF-A0A1H3K6S1-F1
#
_entry.id   AF-A0A1H3K6S1-F1
#
_cell.length_a   1.000
_cell.length_b   1.000
_cell.length_c   1.000
_cell.angle_alpha   90.00
_cell.angle_beta   90.00
_cell.angle_gamma   90.00
#
_symmetry.space_group_name_H-M   'P 1'
#
loop_
_entity.id
_entity.type
_entity.pdbx_description
1 polymer ?
#
loop_
_entity_poly.entity_id
_entity_poly.type
_entity_poly.pdbx_seq_one_letter_code
_entity_poly.pdbx_strand_id
1 'polypeptide(L)'
;MVTAPAGGLMARDHALVVGISHYPQLAAEGVAADLHGPDHDALAVRDWLVDGTGGRLPSDHVVLIRTADCVADDADPQPASQRVKEALEDLEKRTRGSPGRRLYLYFSGHGFAPDLEEAAVFTAEASQLSPSHVYAHAWLRWFRKAQRFEQSVLWVDACMNYQQSIPVQPVPLRTQLGTAVPGPAFISVAAQTKSALEVAMPDGEVHGVFTWTLLEGLRGGAADRRGRVTGESLQDFLHNAMAEFLPPAVKRTAAVDLQPFVRADEGMDFARFRTRPVYDVTLALPAASAGQEMRLWSGAPHRQVVGQQLTGPEWTGEVVRGLYVVDVPDAGLRQGFQVTGSGAVQVTVEQRGPAVVPCDGSELFTLEVDVPNPATTVVVVDHEFQRVLTDTGHLAETEAPGVYKVRTLFGRDLTTASELVVLLDADLVVAADGAALLTAAPLPGSAAPDAQHSALFTAAGAAPDPGTAGAGSAVSVMGRYSIELGDDAPTPVLPHPLGGLRLVDPAGHVVADLVEGPPASADREAPVAVWERAVAPGTYALRQELAHGTFEGSVVVSAGWVTQVVLRRTTGLGGGWRDGRGEAAGVVHPDDVALFMHRPGAPAAPDQDEAVEGARLALVQGRDVFSGGRGGGLRRALLEEYEDPVAGIIGGHLLLRAMAGPAGTDSGRAALFDQAVTRLRGLLGDEHPDVRALSLRCSDPALRATRPFTAPPMFSASWQLVVAGSYDRPELVPAATWARVHASTRIGPLFIWAADAATQRAHSRQLRAWVDGYVETDGSAPLPAATVRGGATSLSSPVRGAPEPVPSGVWDAARSLGIPATAAAGLWQARIASP
;
A
#
# COMPACT_ATOMS: atom_id res chain seq x y z
N MET A 1 -26.87 11.96 -40.82
CA MET A 1 -27.35 11.82 -39.43
C MET A 1 -26.66 12.87 -38.60
N VAL A 2 -27.41 13.86 -38.13
CA VAL A 2 -26.88 15.03 -37.40
C VAL A 2 -26.44 14.58 -36.02
N THR A 3 -25.15 14.74 -35.73
CA THR A 3 -24.56 14.56 -34.39
C THR A 3 -25.17 15.59 -33.44
N ALA A 4 -25.78 15.14 -32.34
CA ALA A 4 -26.15 16.01 -31.23
C ALA A 4 -24.91 16.74 -30.69
N PRO A 5 -25.01 18.02 -30.27
CA PRO A 5 -23.88 18.75 -29.74
C PRO A 5 -23.40 18.13 -28.43
N ALA A 6 -22.08 17.94 -28.29
CA ALA A 6 -21.44 17.37 -27.10
C ALA A 6 -21.76 18.09 -25.77
N GLY A 7 -22.32 19.31 -25.82
CA GLY A 7 -22.71 20.09 -24.64
C GLY A 7 -23.90 19.51 -23.85
N GLY A 8 -24.75 18.67 -24.45
CA GLY A 8 -25.91 18.10 -23.75
C GLY A 8 -25.58 16.95 -22.78
N LEU A 9 -24.46 16.25 -22.99
CA LEU A 9 -24.06 15.10 -22.17
C LEU A 9 -23.37 15.51 -20.86
N MET A 10 -22.55 16.57 -20.89
CA MET A 10 -21.81 17.07 -19.72
C MET A 10 -22.72 17.77 -18.70
N ALA A 11 -23.92 18.19 -19.11
CA ALA A 11 -24.92 18.80 -18.23
C ALA A 11 -25.49 17.83 -17.17
N ARG A 12 -25.15 16.54 -17.23
CA ARG A 12 -25.54 15.51 -16.25
C ARG A 12 -24.36 15.03 -15.38
N ASP A 13 -23.21 15.69 -15.49
CA ASP A 13 -22.07 15.42 -14.62
C ASP A 13 -22.21 16.19 -13.31
N HIS A 14 -21.73 15.60 -12.22
CA HIS A 14 -21.76 16.19 -10.89
C HIS A 14 -20.42 15.98 -10.19
N ALA A 15 -20.06 16.89 -9.30
CA ALA A 15 -18.86 16.78 -8.50
C ALA A 15 -19.08 17.19 -7.03
N LEU A 16 -18.38 16.50 -6.13
CA LEU A 16 -18.11 16.95 -4.77
C LEU A 16 -16.59 17.04 -4.61
N VAL A 17 -16.11 18.22 -4.22
CA VAL A 17 -14.69 18.54 -4.07
C VAL A 17 -14.47 19.05 -2.65
N VAL A 18 -13.62 18.35 -1.90
CA VAL A 18 -13.38 18.63 -0.47
C VAL A 18 -11.89 18.84 -0.23
N GLY A 19 -11.53 19.96 0.40
CA GLY A 19 -10.17 20.25 0.89
C GLY A 19 -10.22 20.58 2.38
N ILE A 20 -9.41 19.91 3.20
CA ILE A 20 -9.38 20.13 4.65
C ILE A 20 -7.94 20.38 5.08
N SER A 21 -7.67 21.61 5.52
CA SER A 21 -6.32 22.10 5.85
C SER A 21 -6.08 22.29 7.34
N HIS A 22 -7.13 22.36 8.17
CA HIS A 22 -7.01 22.66 9.59
C HIS A 22 -7.65 21.57 10.47
N TYR A 23 -6.88 21.08 11.46
CA TYR A 23 -7.23 19.95 12.33
C TYR A 23 -6.83 20.19 13.79
N PRO A 24 -7.50 21.11 14.51
CA PRO A 24 -7.06 21.59 15.81
C PRO A 24 -7.01 20.51 16.90
N GLN A 25 -7.72 19.38 16.72
CA GLN A 25 -7.84 18.31 17.70
C GLN A 25 -7.13 17.01 17.29
N LEU A 26 -6.59 16.93 16.07
CA LEU A 26 -5.92 15.73 15.55
C LEU A 26 -4.42 15.69 15.87
N ALA A 27 -3.83 16.83 16.25
CA ALA A 27 -2.40 16.95 16.52
C ALA A 27 -1.90 15.85 17.47
N ALA A 28 -0.92 15.06 17.00
CA ALA A 28 -0.03 14.30 17.86
C ALA A 28 1.22 15.16 18.13
N GLU A 29 1.84 15.02 19.31
CA GLU A 29 3.08 15.73 19.63
C GLU A 29 4.10 15.59 18.50
N GLY A 30 4.49 16.73 17.89
CA GLY A 30 5.50 16.80 16.84
C GLY A 30 5.01 16.72 15.38
N VAL A 31 3.71 16.55 15.12
CA VAL A 31 3.13 16.64 13.76
C VAL A 31 2.26 17.90 13.69
N ALA A 32 2.57 18.83 12.77
CA ALA A 32 1.64 19.91 12.45
C ALA A 32 0.36 19.25 11.92
N ALA A 33 -0.73 19.37 12.68
CA ALA A 33 -2.02 18.81 12.26
C ALA A 33 -2.54 19.52 11.00
N ASP A 34 -2.10 20.76 10.79
CA ASP A 34 -2.52 21.60 9.68
C ASP A 34 -1.64 21.40 8.45
N LEU A 35 -2.29 21.48 7.29
CA LEU A 35 -1.74 21.30 5.96
C LEU A 35 -1.92 22.60 5.17
N HIS A 36 -1.10 22.84 4.16
CA HIS A 36 -1.16 24.08 3.36
C HIS A 36 -1.77 23.86 1.97
N GLY A 37 -1.64 22.66 1.41
CA GLY A 37 -2.09 22.29 0.06
C GLY A 37 -3.60 22.06 -0.12
N PRO A 38 -4.34 21.45 0.83
CA PRO A 38 -5.69 20.96 0.56
C PRO A 38 -6.71 22.00 0.05
N ASP A 39 -6.65 23.23 0.54
CA ASP A 39 -7.55 24.30 0.08
C ASP A 39 -7.24 24.77 -1.34
N HIS A 40 -5.96 24.79 -1.72
CA HIS A 40 -5.50 25.14 -3.08
C HIS A 40 -5.78 24.01 -4.06
N ASP A 41 -5.55 22.77 -3.64
CA ASP A 41 -5.82 21.58 -4.42
C ASP A 41 -7.31 21.45 -4.78
N ALA A 42 -8.18 21.60 -3.78
CA ALA A 42 -9.63 21.57 -3.99
C ALA A 42 -10.10 22.69 -4.93
N LEU A 43 -9.49 23.88 -4.85
CA LEU A 43 -9.81 24.97 -5.77
C LEU A 43 -9.35 24.65 -7.19
N ALA A 44 -8.12 24.18 -7.37
CA ALA A 44 -7.53 23.87 -8.68
C ALA A 44 -8.31 22.75 -9.40
N VAL A 45 -8.75 21.71 -8.67
CA VAL A 45 -9.61 20.65 -9.20
C VAL A 45 -10.98 21.19 -9.58
N ARG A 46 -11.61 22.03 -8.74
CA ARG A 46 -12.88 22.68 -9.08
C ARG A 46 -12.75 23.49 -10.35
N ASP A 47 -11.68 24.27 -10.48
CA ASP A 47 -11.45 25.14 -11.64
C ASP A 47 -11.25 24.33 -12.92
N TRP A 48 -10.50 23.23 -12.86
CA TRP A 48 -10.39 22.30 -13.99
C TRP A 48 -11.73 21.67 -14.36
N LEU A 49 -12.56 21.29 -13.38
CA LEU A 49 -13.87 20.66 -13.62
C LEU A 49 -14.82 21.59 -14.37
N VAL A 50 -14.82 22.89 -14.09
CA VAL A 50 -15.72 23.86 -14.75
C VAL A 50 -15.12 24.48 -16.02
N ASP A 51 -13.81 24.31 -16.25
CA ASP A 51 -13.13 24.91 -17.39
C ASP A 51 -13.66 24.39 -18.74
N GLY A 52 -13.74 25.29 -19.73
CA GLY A 52 -14.25 25.01 -21.08
C GLY A 52 -13.35 24.10 -21.91
N THR A 53 -12.09 23.95 -21.53
CA THR A 53 -11.12 23.02 -22.12
C THR A 53 -10.86 21.79 -21.23
N GLY A 54 -11.18 21.87 -19.94
CA GLY A 54 -11.17 20.78 -18.97
C GLY A 54 -12.48 19.99 -18.89
N GLY A 55 -13.03 19.86 -17.67
CA GLY A 55 -14.16 18.98 -17.36
C GLY A 55 -15.51 19.44 -17.94
N ARG A 56 -15.71 20.74 -18.16
CA ARG A 56 -16.93 21.36 -18.70
C ARG A 56 -18.21 21.08 -17.90
N LEU A 57 -18.08 20.90 -16.59
CA LEU A 57 -19.24 20.74 -15.70
C LEU A 57 -19.97 22.08 -15.55
N PRO A 58 -21.32 22.08 -15.47
CA PRO A 58 -22.06 23.22 -14.97
C PRO A 58 -21.58 23.59 -13.56
N SER A 59 -21.34 24.87 -13.28
CA SER A 59 -20.79 25.31 -11.99
C SER A 59 -21.70 24.97 -10.81
N ASP A 60 -23.01 24.96 -11.00
CA ASP A 60 -24.03 24.58 -10.01
C ASP A 60 -24.08 23.07 -9.72
N HIS A 61 -23.40 22.27 -10.54
CA HIS A 61 -23.23 20.83 -10.36
C HIS A 61 -21.94 20.46 -9.60
N VAL A 62 -21.10 21.44 -9.27
CA VAL A 62 -19.87 21.25 -8.49
C VAL A 62 -20.07 21.81 -7.09
N VAL A 63 -20.08 20.92 -6.09
CA VAL A 63 -20.09 21.33 -4.68
C VAL A 63 -18.66 21.39 -4.18
N LEU A 64 -18.22 22.57 -3.75
CA LEU A 64 -16.90 22.81 -3.15
C LEU A 64 -17.06 23.00 -1.63
N ILE A 65 -16.29 22.23 -0.85
CA ILE A 65 -16.20 22.35 0.60
C ILE A 65 -14.73 22.51 0.97
N ARG A 66 -14.37 23.63 1.60
CA ARG A 66 -12.99 23.94 1.99
C ARG A 66 -12.92 24.47 3.41
N THR A 67 -11.84 24.21 4.10
CA THR A 67 -11.56 24.84 5.41
C THR A 67 -11.50 26.35 5.26
N ALA A 68 -10.85 26.86 4.21
CA ALA A 68 -10.75 28.31 3.94
C ALA A 68 -12.11 29.02 3.75
N ASP A 69 -13.19 28.27 3.43
CA ASP A 69 -14.53 28.81 3.23
C ASP A 69 -15.43 28.68 4.49
N CYS A 70 -14.89 28.11 5.58
CA CYS A 70 -15.57 27.92 6.86
C CYS A 70 -15.21 29.01 7.86
N VAL A 71 -16.06 29.21 8.88
CA VAL A 71 -15.73 30.08 10.02
C VAL A 71 -14.69 29.37 10.87
N ALA A 72 -13.57 30.03 11.16
CA ALA A 72 -12.54 29.50 12.03
C ALA A 72 -13.03 29.45 13.50
N ASP A 73 -13.18 28.24 14.04
CA ASP A 73 -13.52 27.98 15.44
C ASP A 73 -12.94 26.62 15.88
N ASP A 74 -11.91 26.62 16.72
CA ASP A 74 -11.25 25.40 17.20
C ASP A 74 -12.16 24.54 18.11
N ALA A 75 -13.21 25.14 18.70
CA ALA A 75 -14.18 24.44 19.53
C ALA A 75 -15.26 23.71 18.70
N ASP A 76 -15.50 24.16 17.47
CA ASP A 76 -16.37 23.51 16.47
C ASP A 76 -15.67 23.48 15.10
N PRO A 77 -14.63 22.64 14.93
CA PRO A 77 -13.81 22.65 13.72
C PRO A 77 -14.60 22.27 12.47
N GLN A 78 -14.40 23.01 11.38
CA GLN A 78 -15.10 22.81 10.10
C GLN A 78 -14.11 22.69 8.92
N PRO A 79 -14.46 21.94 7.86
CA PRO A 79 -15.73 21.24 7.65
C PRO A 79 -15.83 19.93 8.46
N ALA A 80 -16.93 19.79 9.19
CA ALA A 80 -17.24 18.57 9.93
C ALA A 80 -17.74 17.45 8.99
N SER A 81 -17.59 16.20 9.41
CA SER A 81 -18.07 15.01 8.67
C SER A 81 -19.54 15.09 8.29
N GLN A 82 -20.37 15.69 9.14
CA GLN A 82 -21.80 15.90 8.88
C GLN A 82 -22.04 16.75 7.63
N ARG A 83 -21.30 17.85 7.45
CA ARG A 83 -21.45 18.74 6.28
C ARG A 83 -21.13 18.02 4.97
N VAL A 84 -20.11 17.18 4.97
CA VAL A 84 -19.73 16.39 3.79
C VAL A 84 -20.76 15.30 3.49
N LYS A 85 -21.27 14.62 4.54
CA LYS A 85 -22.34 13.61 4.41
C LYS A 85 -23.63 14.23 3.86
N GLU A 86 -24.02 15.41 4.32
CA GLU A 86 -25.18 16.15 3.80
C GLU A 86 -25.05 16.46 2.32
N ALA A 87 -23.86 16.91 1.87
CA ALA A 87 -23.61 17.15 0.45
C ALA A 87 -23.76 15.87 -0.41
N LEU A 88 -23.31 14.72 0.10
CA LEU A 88 -23.46 13.42 -0.54
C LEU A 88 -24.94 12.98 -0.58
N GLU A 89 -25.68 13.17 0.51
CA GLU A 89 -27.12 12.91 0.57
C GLU A 89 -27.90 13.80 -0.41
N ASP A 90 -27.52 15.06 -0.57
CA ASP A 90 -28.14 15.97 -1.53
C ASP A 90 -27.82 15.60 -2.98
N LEU A 91 -26.63 15.05 -3.25
CA LEU A 91 -26.32 14.43 -4.55
C LEU A 91 -27.25 13.23 -4.82
N GLU A 92 -27.50 12.39 -3.83
CA GLU A 92 -28.44 11.26 -3.96
C GLU A 92 -29.85 11.76 -4.29
N LYS A 93 -30.36 12.75 -3.55
CA LYS A 93 -31.70 13.32 -3.76
C LYS A 93 -31.85 13.87 -5.18
N ARG A 94 -30.83 14.59 -5.68
CA ARG A 94 -30.82 15.18 -7.04
C ARG A 94 -30.81 14.12 -8.14
N THR A 95 -30.19 12.98 -7.91
CA THR A 95 -29.99 11.93 -8.92
C THR A 95 -30.97 10.76 -8.80
N ARG A 96 -31.85 10.76 -7.79
CA ARG A 96 -32.81 9.67 -7.53
C ARG A 96 -33.78 9.43 -8.69
N GLY A 97 -34.28 10.49 -9.32
CA GLY A 97 -35.25 10.41 -10.43
C GLY A 97 -34.62 10.40 -11.83
N SER A 98 -33.38 10.87 -11.95
CA SER A 98 -32.64 10.92 -13.20
C SER A 98 -31.15 10.70 -12.89
N PRO A 99 -30.62 9.49 -13.15
CA PRO A 99 -29.20 9.22 -12.94
C PRO A 99 -28.31 10.25 -13.64
N GLY A 100 -27.23 10.66 -12.98
CA GLY A 100 -26.18 11.46 -13.60
C GLY A 100 -25.40 10.65 -14.64
N ARG A 101 -24.64 11.33 -15.49
CA ARG A 101 -23.72 10.67 -16.42
C ARG A 101 -22.43 10.29 -15.71
N ARG A 102 -21.74 11.26 -15.09
CA ARG A 102 -20.50 11.01 -14.34
C ARG A 102 -20.50 11.71 -12.98
N LEU A 103 -20.02 10.99 -11.96
CA LEU A 103 -19.74 11.54 -10.64
C LEU A 103 -18.23 11.75 -10.47
N TYR A 104 -17.81 12.92 -10.01
CA TYR A 104 -16.47 13.17 -9.51
C TYR A 104 -16.50 13.36 -7.99
N LEU A 105 -15.73 12.56 -7.27
CA LEU A 105 -15.47 12.75 -5.85
C LEU A 105 -13.99 13.06 -5.69
N TYR A 106 -13.68 14.23 -5.13
CA TYR A 106 -12.33 14.66 -4.84
C TYR A 106 -12.18 15.00 -3.36
N PHE A 107 -11.12 14.51 -2.73
CA PHE A 107 -10.79 14.81 -1.33
C PHE A 107 -9.29 15.09 -1.18
N SER A 108 -8.92 16.12 -0.42
CA SER A 108 -7.53 16.40 -0.01
C SER A 108 -7.46 16.70 1.49
N GLY A 109 -6.47 16.14 2.19
CA GLY A 109 -6.28 16.30 3.65
C GLY A 109 -5.56 15.13 4.32
N HIS A 110 -5.79 14.92 5.61
CA HIS A 110 -5.34 13.69 6.32
C HIS A 110 -6.27 12.51 6.03
N GLY A 111 -5.72 11.30 5.89
CA GLY A 111 -6.50 10.11 5.57
C GLY A 111 -5.95 8.81 6.16
N PHE A 112 -6.69 7.73 5.95
CA PHE A 112 -6.29 6.37 6.29
C PHE A 112 -6.98 5.35 5.37
N ALA A 113 -6.41 4.14 5.30
CA ALA A 113 -6.99 3.00 4.60
C ALA A 113 -7.68 2.04 5.59
N PRO A 114 -9.01 1.90 5.53
CA PRO A 114 -9.73 0.85 6.26
C PRO A 114 -9.44 -0.55 5.70
N ASP A 115 -9.37 -0.64 4.37
CA ASP A 115 -8.92 -1.80 3.62
C ASP A 115 -7.84 -1.35 2.61
N LEU A 116 -6.99 -2.26 2.14
CA LEU A 116 -6.00 -1.97 1.11
C LEU A 116 -6.73 -1.41 -0.11
N GLU A 117 -6.18 -0.35 -0.71
CA GLU A 117 -6.72 0.30 -1.91
C GLU A 117 -8.03 1.09 -1.70
N GLU A 118 -8.47 1.25 -0.46
CA GLU A 118 -9.61 2.06 -0.08
C GLU A 118 -9.22 3.30 0.70
N ALA A 119 -10.07 4.32 0.66
CA ALA A 119 -9.78 5.63 1.22
C ALA A 119 -10.87 6.13 2.15
N ALA A 120 -10.45 6.56 3.34
CA ALA A 120 -11.19 7.39 4.27
C ALA A 120 -10.37 8.65 4.58
N VAL A 121 -11.05 9.78 4.74
CA VAL A 121 -10.43 11.09 4.98
C VAL A 121 -10.92 11.63 6.31
N PHE A 122 -9.99 12.03 7.17
CA PHE A 122 -10.31 12.69 8.44
C PHE A 122 -10.93 14.05 8.17
N THR A 123 -11.94 14.40 8.96
CA THR A 123 -12.58 15.71 8.90
C THR A 123 -12.05 16.62 10.00
N ALA A 124 -12.33 17.92 9.94
CA ALA A 124 -11.68 18.91 10.81
C ALA A 124 -11.88 18.63 12.32
N GLU A 125 -13.01 18.01 12.70
CA GLU A 125 -13.35 17.64 14.07
C GLU A 125 -12.72 16.31 14.54
N ALA A 126 -11.85 15.70 13.72
CA ALA A 126 -11.15 14.48 14.09
C ALA A 126 -10.17 14.73 15.25
N SER A 127 -10.07 13.75 16.14
CA SER A 127 -9.06 13.71 17.20
C SER A 127 -8.47 12.32 17.34
N GLN A 128 -7.34 12.22 18.05
CA GLN A 128 -6.68 10.94 18.35
C GLN A 128 -7.62 9.93 19.04
N LEU A 129 -8.55 10.41 19.87
CA LEU A 129 -9.49 9.55 20.61
C LEU A 129 -10.82 9.34 19.85
N SER A 130 -11.18 10.27 18.97
CA SER A 130 -12.41 10.26 18.17
C SER A 130 -12.08 10.58 16.70
N PRO A 131 -11.73 9.55 15.90
CA PRO A 131 -11.31 9.70 14.51
C PRO A 131 -12.51 9.98 13.59
N SER A 132 -13.08 11.18 13.66
CA SER A 132 -14.15 11.61 12.75
C SER A 132 -13.65 11.60 11.30
N HIS A 133 -14.41 10.98 10.40
CA HIS A 133 -13.97 10.76 9.03
C HIS A 133 -15.15 10.62 8.05
N VAL A 134 -14.81 10.72 6.76
CA VAL A 134 -15.68 10.35 5.65
C VAL A 134 -15.05 9.17 4.91
N TYR A 135 -15.74 8.03 4.90
CA TYR A 135 -15.30 6.85 4.16
C TYR A 135 -15.67 6.99 2.67
N ALA A 136 -14.84 7.75 1.94
CA ALA A 136 -15.06 8.12 0.54
C ALA A 136 -15.32 6.90 -0.36
N HIS A 137 -14.58 5.81 -0.16
CA HIS A 137 -14.75 4.59 -0.95
C HIS A 137 -16.12 3.92 -0.74
N ALA A 138 -16.65 3.93 0.49
CA ALA A 138 -17.98 3.39 0.77
C ALA A 138 -19.10 4.19 0.09
N TRP A 139 -18.98 5.52 0.05
CA TRP A 139 -19.92 6.38 -0.66
C TRP A 139 -19.88 6.15 -2.18
N LEU A 140 -18.69 6.06 -2.77
CA LEU A 140 -18.53 5.70 -4.18
C LEU A 140 -19.19 4.35 -4.47
N ARG A 141 -18.89 3.32 -3.65
CA ARG A 141 -19.47 1.98 -3.78
C ARG A 141 -20.99 2.02 -3.67
N TRP A 142 -21.53 2.82 -2.76
CA TRP A 142 -22.97 3.01 -2.60
C TRP A 142 -23.59 3.61 -3.85
N PHE A 143 -23.05 4.71 -4.38
CA PHE A 143 -23.55 5.35 -5.61
C PHE A 143 -23.50 4.41 -6.83
N ARG A 144 -22.44 3.60 -6.94
CA ARG A 144 -22.30 2.58 -7.98
C ARG A 144 -23.35 1.48 -7.85
N LYS A 145 -23.56 0.94 -6.63
CA LYS A 145 -24.60 -0.08 -6.36
C LYS A 145 -26.02 0.46 -6.59
N ALA A 146 -26.26 1.72 -6.24
CA ALA A 146 -27.53 2.40 -6.45
C ALA A 146 -27.72 2.90 -7.90
N GLN A 147 -26.70 2.73 -8.75
CA GLN A 147 -26.68 3.16 -10.15
C GLN A 147 -27.14 4.60 -10.37
N ARG A 148 -26.73 5.50 -9.46
CA ARG A 148 -27.05 6.93 -9.57
C ARG A 148 -26.25 7.64 -10.65
N PHE A 149 -25.18 7.02 -11.13
CA PHE A 149 -24.32 7.55 -12.18
C PHE A 149 -23.89 6.43 -13.14
N GLU A 150 -23.73 6.78 -14.42
CA GLU A 150 -23.22 5.86 -15.46
C GLU A 150 -21.71 5.62 -15.32
N GLN A 151 -20.97 6.62 -14.83
CA GLN A 151 -19.53 6.57 -14.60
C GLN A 151 -19.17 7.21 -13.25
N SER A 152 -18.06 6.81 -12.65
CA SER A 152 -17.65 7.37 -11.35
C SER A 152 -16.15 7.59 -11.25
N VAL A 153 -15.74 8.69 -10.65
CA VAL A 153 -14.35 9.07 -10.45
C VAL A 153 -14.15 9.34 -8.97
N LEU A 154 -13.11 8.78 -8.38
CA LEU A 154 -12.66 9.07 -7.01
C LEU A 154 -11.17 9.41 -7.05
N TRP A 155 -10.84 10.62 -6.61
CA TRP A 155 -9.48 11.10 -6.44
C TRP A 155 -9.28 11.51 -4.99
N VAL A 156 -8.23 10.98 -4.34
CA VAL A 156 -7.95 11.27 -2.94
C VAL A 156 -6.48 11.63 -2.77
N ASP A 157 -6.20 12.88 -2.40
CA ASP A 157 -4.88 13.38 -2.04
C ASP A 157 -4.69 13.37 -0.53
N ALA A 158 -4.34 12.20 -0.01
CA ALA A 158 -4.10 11.98 1.41
C ALA A 158 -3.27 10.72 1.62
N CYS A 159 -2.60 10.61 2.77
CA CYS A 159 -1.94 9.38 3.19
C CYS A 159 -2.97 8.26 3.40
N MET A 160 -2.73 7.05 2.91
CA MET A 160 -3.62 5.89 3.14
C MET A 160 -2.92 4.78 3.90
N ASN A 161 -2.22 5.13 4.98
CA ASN A 161 -1.65 4.13 5.88
C ASN A 161 -2.77 3.24 6.44
N TYR A 162 -2.51 1.93 6.46
CA TYR A 162 -3.51 0.94 6.84
C TYR A 162 -3.83 1.00 8.33
N GLN A 163 -5.09 1.26 8.69
CA GLN A 163 -5.55 1.38 10.08
C GLN A 163 -6.82 0.56 10.34
N GLN A 164 -6.64 -0.74 10.58
CA GLN A 164 -7.75 -1.67 10.91
C GLN A 164 -8.47 -1.34 12.22
N SER A 165 -7.82 -0.61 13.14
CA SER A 165 -8.38 -0.23 14.43
C SER A 165 -9.46 0.84 14.35
N ILE A 166 -9.72 1.45 13.20
CA ILE A 166 -10.76 2.48 13.07
C ILE A 166 -12.01 1.81 12.48
N PRO A 167 -13.09 1.61 13.27
CA PRO A 167 -14.33 1.09 12.74
C PRO A 167 -14.91 2.07 11.72
N VAL A 168 -15.03 1.62 10.47
CA VAL A 168 -15.69 2.40 9.43
C VAL A 168 -17.20 2.27 9.50
N GLN A 169 -17.89 3.40 9.32
CA GLN A 169 -19.34 3.45 9.31
C GLN A 169 -19.89 3.10 7.91
N PRO A 170 -20.93 2.25 7.81
CA PRO A 170 -21.64 2.08 6.55
C PRO A 170 -22.36 3.38 6.16
N VAL A 171 -22.65 3.53 4.86
CA VAL A 171 -23.48 4.64 4.38
C VAL A 171 -24.89 4.50 4.99
N PRO A 172 -25.43 5.51 5.70
CA PRO A 172 -26.70 5.40 6.45
C PRO A 172 -27.95 5.39 5.56
N LEU A 173 -27.78 5.32 4.24
CA LEU A 173 -28.85 5.31 3.25
C LEU A 173 -29.18 3.89 2.80
N ARG A 174 -30.47 3.56 2.76
CA ARG A 174 -30.94 2.30 2.16
C ARG A 174 -30.56 2.27 0.67
N THR A 175 -29.75 1.29 0.27
CA THR A 175 -29.41 1.09 -1.14
C THR A 175 -30.56 0.43 -1.87
N GLN A 176 -31.24 1.18 -2.74
CA GLN A 176 -32.06 0.56 -3.80
C GLN A 176 -31.10 0.05 -4.86
N LEU A 177 -30.85 -1.26 -4.86
CA LEU A 177 -29.96 -1.90 -5.82
C LEU A 177 -30.47 -1.63 -7.25
N GLY A 178 -29.61 -1.04 -8.06
CA GLY A 178 -29.86 -0.99 -9.50
C GLY A 178 -29.75 -2.40 -10.09
N THR A 179 -30.46 -2.64 -11.19
CA THR A 179 -30.55 -3.96 -11.83
C THR A 179 -29.53 -4.16 -12.96
N ALA A 180 -28.83 -3.11 -13.37
CA ALA A 180 -27.82 -3.17 -14.43
C ALA A 180 -26.41 -3.35 -13.85
N VAL A 181 -25.45 -3.66 -14.73
CA VAL A 181 -24.03 -3.70 -14.37
C VAL A 181 -23.55 -2.26 -14.10
N PRO A 182 -22.86 -1.99 -12.97
CA PRO A 182 -22.26 -0.68 -12.74
C PRO A 182 -21.30 -0.30 -13.87
N GLY A 183 -21.37 0.94 -14.35
CA GLY A 183 -20.45 1.41 -15.39
C GLY A 183 -19.03 1.66 -14.85
N PRO A 184 -18.12 2.11 -15.74
CA PRO A 184 -16.70 2.19 -15.44
C PRO A 184 -16.39 3.24 -14.37
N ALA A 185 -15.35 2.97 -13.59
CA ALA A 185 -14.80 3.92 -12.64
C ALA A 185 -13.29 4.11 -12.74
N PHE A 186 -12.87 5.31 -12.36
CA PHE A 186 -11.46 5.66 -12.16
C PHE A 186 -11.26 5.99 -10.68
N ILE A 187 -10.44 5.22 -9.99
CA ILE A 187 -10.11 5.45 -8.58
C ILE A 187 -8.63 5.70 -8.48
N SER A 188 -8.24 6.79 -7.82
CA SER A 188 -6.85 7.10 -7.54
C SER A 188 -6.66 7.62 -6.12
N VAL A 189 -5.65 7.12 -5.43
CA VAL A 189 -5.23 7.59 -4.10
C VAL A 189 -3.74 7.93 -4.12
N ALA A 190 -3.35 9.06 -3.55
CA ALA A 190 -1.99 9.62 -3.64
C ALA A 190 -0.91 8.69 -3.08
N ALA A 191 -1.20 8.02 -1.98
CA ALA A 191 -0.30 7.09 -1.31
C ALA A 191 -1.09 5.93 -0.71
N GLN A 192 -0.47 4.75 -0.54
CA GLN A 192 -1.05 3.52 0.02
C GLN A 192 -0.22 2.89 1.12
N THR A 193 1.09 3.03 1.02
CA THR A 193 2.05 2.31 1.87
C THR A 193 2.92 3.27 2.67
N LYS A 194 3.05 4.51 2.19
CA LYS A 194 3.86 5.57 2.78
C LYS A 194 3.07 6.88 2.81
N SER A 195 3.74 7.99 3.10
CA SER A 195 3.12 9.31 3.14
C SER A 195 2.88 9.88 1.73
N ALA A 196 1.84 10.71 1.62
CA ALA A 196 1.69 11.70 0.56
C ALA A 196 2.37 13.02 0.99
N LEU A 197 2.75 13.88 0.04
CA LEU A 197 3.50 15.12 0.32
C LEU A 197 2.85 16.33 -0.37
N GLU A 198 2.90 17.48 0.31
CA GLU A 198 2.62 18.80 -0.25
C GLU A 198 3.92 19.58 -0.48
N VAL A 199 4.05 20.23 -1.64
CA VAL A 199 5.23 21.04 -1.99
C VAL A 199 4.80 22.31 -2.71
N ALA A 200 5.63 23.35 -2.62
CA ALA A 200 5.46 24.55 -3.44
C ALA A 200 5.67 24.20 -4.92
N MET A 201 4.69 24.51 -5.75
CA MET A 201 4.70 24.24 -7.19
C MET A 201 5.12 25.48 -8.00
N PRO A 202 5.36 25.36 -9.32
CA PRO A 202 5.79 26.47 -10.16
C PRO A 202 4.85 27.68 -10.22
N ASP A 203 3.58 27.52 -9.84
CA ASP A 203 2.62 28.63 -9.73
C ASP A 203 2.79 29.45 -8.44
N GLY A 204 3.67 29.01 -7.54
CA GLY A 204 4.00 29.69 -6.28
C GLY A 204 3.17 29.22 -5.09
N GLU A 205 2.17 28.37 -5.30
CA GLU A 205 1.31 27.85 -4.24
C GLU A 205 1.77 26.46 -3.79
N VAL A 206 1.44 26.11 -2.53
CA VAL A 206 1.63 24.74 -2.03
C VAL A 206 0.49 23.87 -2.52
N HIS A 207 0.84 22.72 -3.10
CA HIS A 207 -0.09 21.73 -3.61
C HIS A 207 0.32 20.32 -3.19
N GLY A 208 -0.65 19.43 -3.05
CA GLY A 208 -0.40 17.99 -3.02
C GLY A 208 0.27 17.54 -4.32
N VAL A 209 1.37 16.80 -4.22
CA VAL A 209 2.14 16.34 -5.40
C VAL A 209 1.27 15.47 -6.31
N PHE A 210 0.38 14.67 -5.73
CA PHE A 210 -0.57 13.86 -6.47
C PHE A 210 -1.55 14.75 -7.26
N THR A 211 -2.17 15.74 -6.60
CA THR A 211 -3.13 16.65 -7.26
C THR A 211 -2.49 17.43 -8.39
N TRP A 212 -1.28 17.95 -8.18
CA TRP A 212 -0.54 18.63 -9.24
C TRP A 212 -0.28 17.71 -10.44
N THR A 213 0.26 16.51 -10.18
CA THR A 213 0.52 15.52 -11.22
C THR A 213 -0.77 15.16 -11.97
N LEU A 214 -1.88 14.94 -11.26
CA LEU A 214 -3.19 14.66 -11.84
C LEU A 214 -3.62 15.77 -12.81
N LEU A 215 -3.51 17.03 -12.39
CA LEU A 215 -3.90 18.18 -13.20
C LEU A 215 -3.00 18.33 -14.44
N GLU A 216 -1.69 18.15 -14.33
CA GLU A 216 -0.78 18.18 -15.48
C GLU A 216 -1.09 17.06 -16.49
N GLY A 217 -1.42 15.87 -16.00
CA GLY A 217 -1.90 14.76 -16.82
C GLY A 217 -3.17 15.14 -17.58
N LEU A 218 -4.18 15.66 -16.88
CA LEU A 218 -5.46 16.08 -17.44
C LEU A 218 -5.34 17.26 -18.42
N ARG A 219 -4.34 18.13 -18.25
CA ARG A 219 -4.01 19.27 -19.13
C ARG A 219 -3.26 18.88 -20.40
N GLY A 220 -2.92 17.60 -20.56
CA GLY A 220 -2.36 17.05 -21.80
C GLY A 220 -1.15 16.17 -21.58
N GLY A 221 -0.54 16.18 -20.39
CA GLY A 221 0.57 15.29 -20.02
C GLY A 221 0.26 13.83 -20.30
N ALA A 222 -0.98 13.42 -20.06
CA ALA A 222 -1.46 12.06 -20.26
C ALA A 222 -2.06 11.79 -21.65
N ALA A 223 -1.85 12.66 -22.64
CA ALA A 223 -2.48 12.49 -23.96
C ALA A 223 -1.90 11.28 -24.73
N ASP A 224 -2.78 10.38 -25.15
CA ASP A 224 -2.46 9.23 -26.00
C ASP A 224 -2.07 9.66 -27.43
N ARG A 225 -1.72 8.69 -28.28
CA ARG A 225 -1.38 8.93 -29.70
C ARG A 225 -2.50 9.59 -30.52
N ARG A 226 -3.74 9.61 -30.03
CA ARG A 226 -4.91 10.25 -30.64
C ARG A 226 -5.26 11.58 -29.97
N GLY A 227 -4.40 12.08 -29.08
CA GLY A 227 -4.62 13.30 -28.32
C GLY A 227 -5.72 13.18 -27.25
N ARG A 228 -6.08 11.97 -26.81
CA ARG A 228 -7.08 11.75 -25.75
C ARG A 228 -6.40 11.49 -24.42
N VAL A 229 -6.96 12.01 -23.34
CA VAL A 229 -6.63 11.56 -21.98
C VAL A 229 -7.68 10.54 -21.58
N THR A 230 -7.31 9.26 -21.59
CA THR A 230 -8.16 8.15 -21.17
C THR A 230 -7.83 7.76 -19.72
N GLY A 231 -8.63 6.86 -19.13
CA GLY A 231 -8.31 6.30 -17.81
C GLY A 231 -6.95 5.60 -17.81
N GLU A 232 -6.67 4.82 -18.85
CA GLU A 232 -5.41 4.08 -19.01
C GLU A 232 -4.24 5.05 -19.21
N SER A 233 -4.36 6.02 -20.12
CA SER A 233 -3.26 6.96 -20.38
C SER A 233 -2.97 7.88 -19.18
N LEU A 234 -4.00 8.23 -18.40
CA LEU A 234 -3.85 8.96 -17.15
C LEU A 234 -3.20 8.10 -16.06
N GLN A 235 -3.57 6.83 -15.94
CA GLN A 235 -2.92 5.89 -15.03
C GLN A 235 -1.42 5.80 -15.32
N ASP A 236 -1.03 5.62 -16.58
CA ASP A 236 0.38 5.51 -16.94
C ASP A 236 1.12 6.82 -16.75
N PHE A 237 0.47 7.96 -16.98
CA PHE A 237 1.05 9.26 -16.68
C PHE A 237 1.33 9.40 -15.18
N LEU A 238 0.32 9.16 -14.34
CA LEU A 238 0.44 9.24 -12.88
C LEU A 238 1.56 8.34 -12.35
N HIS A 239 1.66 7.10 -12.86
CA HIS A 239 2.71 6.18 -12.44
C HIS A 239 4.12 6.62 -12.88
N ASN A 240 4.27 7.31 -14.00
CA ASN A 240 5.61 7.64 -14.53
C ASN A 240 6.05 9.08 -14.22
N ALA A 241 5.12 10.01 -13.98
CA ALA A 241 5.42 11.43 -13.82
C ALA A 241 5.41 11.91 -12.35
N MET A 242 4.66 11.27 -11.44
CA MET A 242 4.49 11.79 -10.08
C MET A 242 5.84 11.98 -9.35
N ALA A 243 6.75 11.02 -9.50
CA ALA A 243 8.07 11.09 -8.92
C ALA A 243 8.90 12.30 -9.41
N GLU A 244 8.60 12.88 -10.56
CA GLU A 244 9.35 14.01 -11.13
C GLU A 244 9.07 15.32 -10.38
N PHE A 245 7.85 15.49 -9.87
CA PHE A 245 7.42 16.65 -9.10
C PHE A 245 7.85 16.60 -7.62
N LEU A 246 8.46 15.50 -7.17
CA LEU A 246 9.03 15.40 -5.83
C LEU A 246 10.43 16.06 -5.75
N PRO A 247 10.78 16.67 -4.60
CA PRO A 247 12.14 17.14 -4.37
C PRO A 247 13.16 15.98 -4.42
N PRO A 248 14.37 16.15 -5.00
CA PRO A 248 15.36 15.08 -5.11
C PRO A 248 15.73 14.40 -3.79
N ALA A 249 15.77 15.16 -2.69
CA ALA A 249 16.02 14.62 -1.35
C ALA A 249 14.91 13.63 -0.93
N VAL A 250 13.65 13.94 -1.25
CA VAL A 250 12.50 13.10 -0.86
C VAL A 250 12.46 11.79 -1.65
N LYS A 251 12.83 11.81 -2.94
CA LYS A 251 12.83 10.60 -3.79
C LYS A 251 13.72 9.49 -3.23
N ARG A 252 14.75 9.86 -2.46
CA ARG A 252 15.69 8.94 -1.81
C ARG A 252 15.22 8.51 -0.43
N THR A 253 14.31 9.27 0.18
CA THR A 253 13.74 8.91 1.47
C THR A 253 12.71 7.80 1.26
N ALA A 254 12.80 6.72 2.02
CA ALA A 254 11.81 5.63 1.97
C ALA A 254 10.46 6.01 2.64
N ALA A 255 10.18 7.30 2.80
CA ALA A 255 9.09 7.83 3.61
C ALA A 255 7.87 8.30 2.80
N VAL A 256 7.99 8.45 1.48
CA VAL A 256 6.93 8.95 0.59
C VAL A 256 6.68 7.95 -0.53
N ASP A 257 5.42 7.76 -0.91
CA ASP A 257 5.07 6.93 -2.08
C ASP A 257 5.38 7.72 -3.36
N LEU A 258 6.17 7.12 -4.26
CA LEU A 258 6.58 7.76 -5.52
C LEU A 258 5.61 7.49 -6.67
N GLN A 259 4.60 6.65 -6.44
CA GLN A 259 3.49 6.40 -7.36
C GLN A 259 2.17 6.35 -6.58
N PRO A 260 1.08 6.89 -7.15
CA PRO A 260 -0.25 6.70 -6.58
C PRO A 260 -0.73 5.29 -6.88
N PHE A 261 -1.77 4.86 -6.16
CA PHE A 261 -2.56 3.73 -6.64
C PHE A 261 -3.64 4.20 -7.57
N VAL A 262 -3.80 3.48 -8.68
CA VAL A 262 -4.81 3.76 -9.69
C VAL A 262 -5.52 2.48 -10.09
N ARG A 263 -6.86 2.51 -10.06
CA ARG A 263 -7.72 1.55 -10.76
C ARG A 263 -8.49 2.30 -11.85
N ALA A 264 -8.17 2.02 -13.11
CA ALA A 264 -8.87 2.55 -14.26
C ALA A 264 -9.67 1.45 -14.96
N ASP A 265 -11.00 1.52 -14.87
CA ASP A 265 -11.88 0.68 -15.70
C ASP A 265 -11.85 1.22 -17.15
N GLU A 266 -11.92 0.32 -18.14
CA GLU A 266 -11.87 0.71 -19.56
C GLU A 266 -13.02 1.65 -19.97
N GLY A 267 -12.76 2.50 -20.96
CA GLY A 267 -13.79 3.31 -21.62
C GLY A 267 -14.09 4.66 -20.96
N MET A 268 -13.17 5.17 -20.15
CA MET A 268 -13.25 6.52 -19.58
C MET A 268 -12.36 7.51 -20.36
N ASP A 269 -12.98 8.52 -20.95
CA ASP A 269 -12.29 9.69 -21.53
C ASP A 269 -12.44 10.90 -20.60
N PHE A 270 -11.33 11.61 -20.31
CA PHE A 270 -11.31 12.84 -19.51
C PHE A 270 -11.15 14.10 -20.37
N ALA A 271 -10.24 14.08 -21.34
CA ALA A 271 -9.96 15.24 -22.20
C ALA A 271 -9.61 14.82 -23.63
N ARG A 272 -9.71 15.76 -24.57
CA ARG A 272 -9.28 15.57 -25.96
C ARG A 272 -8.67 16.84 -26.53
N PHE A 273 -7.44 16.69 -27.03
CA PHE A 273 -6.62 17.73 -27.63
C PHE A 273 -6.61 17.57 -29.15
N ARG A 274 -6.52 18.70 -29.88
CA ARG A 274 -6.46 18.70 -31.35
C ARG A 274 -5.11 18.20 -31.87
N THR A 275 -4.05 18.47 -31.12
CA THR A 275 -2.67 18.09 -31.40
C THR A 275 -2.08 17.45 -30.15
N ARG A 276 -1.17 16.49 -30.33
CA ARG A 276 -0.42 15.93 -29.19
C ARG A 276 0.51 17.01 -28.64
N PRO A 277 0.57 17.20 -27.31
CA PRO A 277 1.61 18.00 -26.69
C PRO A 277 2.99 17.45 -27.04
N VAL A 278 3.93 18.36 -27.24
CA VAL A 278 5.36 18.09 -27.43
C VAL A 278 6.13 18.73 -26.28
N TYR A 279 7.33 18.22 -26.02
CA TYR A 279 8.16 18.58 -24.89
C TYR A 279 9.58 18.84 -25.36
N ASP A 280 10.19 19.88 -24.80
CA ASP A 280 11.58 20.24 -25.06
C ASP A 280 12.51 19.14 -24.52
N VAL A 281 13.43 18.70 -25.36
CA VAL A 281 14.49 17.76 -25.00
C VAL A 281 15.84 18.37 -25.33
N THR A 282 16.75 18.36 -24.35
CA THR A 282 18.15 18.72 -24.52
C THR A 282 19.02 17.50 -24.27
N LEU A 283 19.83 17.11 -25.26
CA LEU A 283 20.82 16.05 -25.15
C LEU A 283 22.22 16.68 -25.14
N ALA A 284 22.95 16.50 -24.04
CA ALA A 284 24.36 16.85 -23.94
C ALA A 284 25.20 15.63 -24.34
N LEU A 285 26.00 15.75 -25.40
CA LEU A 285 26.84 14.70 -25.96
C LEU A 285 28.34 15.05 -25.79
N PRO A 286 29.24 14.05 -25.85
CA PRO A 286 30.67 14.30 -25.86
C PRO A 286 31.06 15.22 -27.02
N ALA A 287 31.98 16.16 -26.78
CA ALA A 287 32.41 17.11 -27.81
C ALA A 287 32.96 16.45 -29.09
N ALA A 288 33.50 15.24 -28.98
CA ALA A 288 33.97 14.44 -30.12
C ALA A 288 32.84 14.01 -31.08
N SER A 289 31.58 14.07 -30.66
CA SER A 289 30.41 13.73 -31.47
C SER A 289 30.02 14.83 -32.46
N ALA A 290 30.61 16.03 -32.36
CA ALA A 290 30.34 17.12 -33.29
C ALA A 290 30.67 16.72 -34.74
N GLY A 291 29.75 16.99 -35.67
CA GLY A 291 29.83 16.62 -37.08
C GLY A 291 29.34 15.21 -37.41
N GLN A 292 29.03 14.38 -36.42
CA GLN A 292 28.52 13.03 -36.60
C GLN A 292 26.99 13.01 -36.73
N GLU A 293 26.45 11.93 -37.29
CA GLU A 293 25.00 11.73 -37.38
C GLU A 293 24.44 11.22 -36.05
N MET A 294 23.47 11.94 -35.49
CA MET A 294 22.66 11.52 -34.36
C MET A 294 21.29 11.06 -34.85
N ARG A 295 20.82 9.94 -34.30
CA ARG A 295 19.50 9.38 -34.57
C ARG A 295 18.74 9.19 -33.26
N LEU A 296 17.44 9.48 -33.28
CA LEU A 296 16.51 9.11 -32.20
C LEU A 296 15.58 8.01 -32.69
N TRP A 297 15.44 6.98 -31.88
CA TRP A 297 14.61 5.80 -32.14
C TRP A 297 13.48 5.71 -31.12
N SER A 298 12.28 5.35 -31.58
CA SER A 298 11.12 5.07 -30.72
C SER A 298 10.13 4.14 -31.44
N GLY A 299 9.14 3.59 -30.76
CA GLY A 299 8.14 2.69 -31.34
C GLY A 299 8.43 1.21 -31.14
N ALA A 300 7.45 0.38 -31.52
CA ALA A 300 7.55 -1.07 -31.66
C ALA A 300 6.75 -1.51 -32.91
N PRO A 301 7.38 -1.88 -34.05
CA PRO A 301 8.83 -1.84 -34.33
C PRO A 301 9.43 -0.45 -34.17
N HIS A 302 10.69 -0.37 -33.75
CA HIS A 302 11.40 0.90 -33.61
C HIS A 302 11.56 1.58 -34.97
N ARG A 303 11.42 2.91 -34.96
CA ARG A 303 11.58 3.77 -36.13
C ARG A 303 12.44 4.97 -35.76
N GLN A 304 13.23 5.42 -36.72
CA GLN A 304 13.95 6.68 -36.60
C GLN A 304 12.94 7.83 -36.65
N VAL A 305 12.80 8.54 -35.52
CA VAL A 305 11.92 9.71 -35.39
C VAL A 305 12.65 11.02 -35.60
N VAL A 306 13.98 11.04 -35.38
CA VAL A 306 14.87 12.17 -35.70
C VAL A 306 16.15 11.62 -36.30
N GLY A 307 16.67 12.30 -37.33
CA GLY A 307 18.02 12.10 -37.84
C GLY A 307 18.63 13.45 -38.18
N GLN A 308 19.77 13.77 -37.59
CA GLN A 308 20.40 15.07 -37.76
C GLN A 308 21.91 14.99 -37.59
N GLN A 309 22.64 15.79 -38.37
CA GLN A 309 24.06 15.98 -38.16
C GLN A 309 24.30 16.95 -36.99
N LEU A 310 25.09 16.53 -36.00
CA LEU A 310 25.39 17.34 -34.83
C LEU A 310 26.26 18.55 -35.20
N THR A 311 25.83 19.75 -34.84
CA THR A 311 26.59 20.98 -35.04
C THR A 311 27.53 21.30 -33.86
N GLY A 312 27.35 20.62 -32.73
CA GLY A 312 28.11 20.80 -31.50
C GLY A 312 27.86 19.67 -30.49
N PRO A 313 28.27 19.85 -29.22
CA PRO A 313 28.08 18.86 -28.13
C PRO A 313 26.66 18.85 -27.57
N GLU A 314 25.71 19.57 -28.16
CA GLU A 314 24.34 19.67 -27.66
C GLU A 314 23.37 19.53 -28.82
N TRP A 315 22.30 18.77 -28.59
CA TRP A 315 21.14 18.73 -29.46
C TRP A 315 19.90 19.19 -28.68
N THR A 316 19.06 20.00 -29.30
CA THR A 316 17.76 20.41 -28.77
C THR A 316 16.65 20.14 -29.78
N GLY A 317 15.49 19.70 -29.29
CA GLY A 317 14.33 19.48 -30.13
C GLY A 317 13.07 19.16 -29.33
N GLU A 318 11.92 19.19 -30.01
CA GLU A 318 10.62 18.88 -29.43
C GLU A 318 10.19 17.46 -29.81
N VAL A 319 9.81 16.65 -28.84
CA VAL A 319 9.26 15.30 -29.07
C VAL A 319 8.00 15.07 -28.25
N VAL A 320 7.18 14.11 -28.68
CA VAL A 320 5.99 13.71 -27.92
C VAL A 320 6.38 12.87 -26.69
N ARG A 321 5.47 12.73 -25.72
CA ARG A 321 5.59 11.73 -24.65
C ARG A 321 5.90 10.33 -25.22
N GLY A 322 6.91 9.67 -24.67
CA GLY A 322 7.30 8.29 -25.03
C GLY A 322 8.70 7.89 -24.53
N LEU A 323 9.09 6.66 -24.84
CA LEU A 323 10.46 6.18 -24.63
C LEU A 323 11.31 6.34 -25.90
N TYR A 324 12.58 6.68 -25.72
CA TYR A 324 13.49 6.98 -26.82
C TYR A 324 14.87 6.35 -26.59
N VAL A 325 15.56 6.03 -27.67
CA VAL A 325 17.00 5.71 -27.67
C VAL A 325 17.72 6.66 -28.61
N VAL A 326 18.74 7.34 -28.10
CA VAL A 326 19.70 8.10 -28.91
C VAL A 326 20.83 7.19 -29.35
N ASP A 327 21.20 7.30 -30.63
CA ASP A 327 22.26 6.54 -31.28
C ASP A 327 23.18 7.51 -32.05
N VAL A 328 24.48 7.41 -31.80
CA VAL A 328 25.53 8.09 -32.58
C VAL A 328 26.54 7.01 -32.98
N PRO A 329 26.33 6.32 -34.11
CA PRO A 329 27.08 5.12 -34.48
C PRO A 329 28.60 5.32 -34.52
N ASP A 330 29.04 6.44 -35.11
CA ASP A 330 30.47 6.75 -35.28
C ASP A 330 31.18 7.06 -33.94
N ALA A 331 30.43 7.47 -32.91
CA ALA A 331 30.93 7.68 -31.54
C ALA A 331 30.78 6.43 -30.66
N GLY A 332 30.03 5.42 -31.12
CA GLY A 332 29.64 4.25 -30.36
C GLY A 332 28.76 4.58 -29.16
N LEU A 333 27.92 5.63 -29.27
CA LEU A 333 26.99 6.04 -28.23
C LEU A 333 25.61 5.43 -28.49
N ARG A 334 25.01 4.83 -27.46
CA ARG A 334 23.66 4.28 -27.47
C ARG A 334 23.09 4.39 -26.07
N GLN A 335 22.06 5.23 -25.89
CA GLN A 335 21.49 5.50 -24.57
C GLN A 335 19.97 5.66 -24.64
N GLY A 336 19.26 5.00 -23.73
CA GLY A 336 17.83 5.18 -23.56
C GLY A 336 17.48 6.35 -22.63
N PHE A 337 16.36 7.00 -22.90
CA PHE A 337 15.76 8.01 -22.05
C PHE A 337 14.23 8.03 -22.22
N GLN A 338 13.54 8.72 -21.32
CA GLN A 338 12.07 8.82 -21.33
C GLN A 338 11.62 10.27 -21.34
N VAL A 339 10.49 10.54 -21.99
CA VAL A 339 9.74 11.80 -21.95
C VAL A 339 8.37 11.47 -21.38
N THR A 340 8.14 11.76 -20.10
CA THR A 340 6.94 11.33 -19.35
C THR A 340 5.74 12.24 -19.56
N GLY A 341 5.98 13.46 -20.06
CA GLY A 341 4.97 14.48 -20.33
C GLY A 341 4.79 15.51 -19.19
N SER A 342 5.69 15.50 -18.20
CA SER A 342 5.74 16.37 -17.03
C SER A 342 6.39 17.74 -17.29
N GLY A 343 7.15 17.89 -18.38
CA GLY A 343 7.96 19.07 -18.66
C GLY A 343 9.13 18.79 -19.59
N ALA A 344 10.11 19.71 -19.59
CA ALA A 344 11.33 19.59 -20.39
C ALA A 344 12.26 18.49 -19.84
N VAL A 345 12.99 17.82 -20.74
CA VAL A 345 13.90 16.73 -20.38
C VAL A 345 15.34 17.09 -20.76
N GLN A 346 16.27 16.87 -19.83
CA GLN A 346 17.70 17.03 -20.07
C GLN A 346 18.41 15.71 -19.83
N VAL A 347 19.23 15.28 -20.79
CA VAL A 347 19.96 13.99 -20.72
C VAL A 347 21.42 14.22 -21.08
N THR A 348 22.33 13.70 -20.25
CA THR A 348 23.74 13.59 -20.61
C THR A 348 23.98 12.21 -21.22
N VAL A 349 24.49 12.17 -22.45
CA VAL A 349 24.66 10.97 -23.26
C VAL A 349 26.09 10.44 -23.11
N GLU A 350 26.23 9.35 -22.37
CA GLU A 350 27.54 8.76 -22.04
C GLU A 350 27.58 7.25 -22.26
N GLN A 351 26.41 6.59 -22.30
CA GLN A 351 26.33 5.14 -22.49
C GLN A 351 26.78 4.73 -23.89
N ARG A 352 27.57 3.65 -23.93
CA ARG A 352 28.10 3.06 -25.16
C ARG A 352 27.35 1.78 -25.49
N GLY A 353 27.20 1.53 -26.79
CA GLY A 353 26.59 0.30 -27.27
C GLY A 353 26.80 0.11 -28.78
N PRO A 354 26.41 -1.05 -29.32
CA PRO A 354 26.43 -1.28 -30.74
C PRO A 354 25.43 -0.36 -31.47
N ALA A 355 25.76 0.00 -32.71
CA ALA A 355 24.86 0.76 -33.56
C ALA A 355 23.51 0.04 -33.71
N VAL A 356 22.43 0.82 -33.80
CA VAL A 356 21.08 0.28 -33.91
C VAL A 356 20.90 -0.49 -35.21
N VAL A 357 20.33 -1.69 -35.11
CA VAL A 357 19.93 -2.50 -36.27
C VAL A 357 18.48 -2.19 -36.61
N PRO A 358 18.15 -1.64 -37.80
CA PRO A 358 16.76 -1.41 -38.18
C PRO A 358 16.01 -2.73 -38.39
N CYS A 359 14.83 -2.87 -37.79
CA CYS A 359 13.97 -4.05 -37.94
C CYS A 359 12.62 -3.65 -38.54
N ASP A 360 12.06 -4.50 -39.41
CA ASP A 360 10.76 -4.26 -40.03
C ASP A 360 9.57 -4.87 -39.25
N GLY A 361 9.87 -5.54 -38.13
CA GLY A 361 8.89 -6.22 -37.27
C GLY A 361 8.53 -7.64 -37.70
N SER A 362 9.22 -8.22 -38.68
CA SER A 362 9.03 -9.61 -39.09
C SER A 362 9.67 -10.64 -38.15
N GLU A 363 10.69 -10.22 -37.39
CA GLU A 363 11.39 -11.01 -36.39
C GLU A 363 10.94 -10.62 -34.97
N LEU A 364 11.05 -11.56 -34.03
CA LEU A 364 10.90 -11.31 -32.60
C LEU A 364 12.23 -11.61 -31.92
N PHE A 365 12.49 -10.93 -30.80
CA PHE A 365 13.71 -11.08 -30.04
C PHE A 365 13.41 -11.45 -28.60
N THR A 366 14.31 -12.20 -27.98
CA THR A 366 14.23 -12.56 -26.57
C THR A 366 14.71 -11.39 -25.72
N LEU A 367 13.87 -10.95 -24.78
CA LEU A 367 14.24 -10.05 -23.69
C LEU A 367 14.36 -10.88 -22.42
N GLU A 368 15.59 -11.07 -21.96
CA GLU A 368 15.91 -11.75 -20.72
C GLU A 368 16.35 -10.72 -19.67
N VAL A 369 15.77 -10.79 -18.47
CA VAL A 369 16.10 -9.92 -17.35
C VAL A 369 16.35 -10.81 -16.13
N ASP A 370 17.62 -10.85 -15.73
CA ASP A 370 18.06 -11.54 -14.53
C ASP A 370 18.17 -10.55 -13.38
N VAL A 371 17.55 -10.90 -12.25
CA VAL A 371 17.65 -10.12 -11.01
C VAL A 371 18.25 -10.99 -9.91
N PRO A 372 19.17 -10.46 -9.08
CA PRO A 372 19.83 -11.26 -8.05
C PRO A 372 18.87 -11.84 -7.01
N ASN A 373 17.85 -11.08 -6.61
CA ASN A 373 16.91 -11.48 -5.58
C ASN A 373 15.62 -12.04 -6.20
N PRO A 374 15.19 -13.26 -5.85
CA PRO A 374 14.01 -13.90 -6.43
C PRO A 374 12.69 -13.20 -6.09
N ALA A 375 12.65 -12.31 -5.10
CA ALA A 375 11.49 -11.51 -4.73
C ALA A 375 11.36 -10.19 -5.51
N THR A 376 12.36 -9.82 -6.30
CA THR A 376 12.33 -8.61 -7.13
C THR A 376 11.29 -8.75 -8.25
N THR A 377 10.41 -7.77 -8.39
CA THR A 377 9.48 -7.68 -9.51
C THR A 377 10.17 -7.05 -10.71
N VAL A 378 10.05 -7.69 -11.87
CA VAL A 378 10.47 -7.15 -13.17
C VAL A 378 9.22 -6.66 -13.89
N VAL A 379 9.22 -5.40 -14.32
CA VAL A 379 8.13 -4.80 -15.11
C VAL A 379 8.72 -4.28 -16.41
N VAL A 380 8.19 -4.74 -17.54
CA VAL A 380 8.55 -4.22 -18.87
C VAL A 380 7.42 -3.34 -19.37
N VAL A 381 7.80 -2.15 -19.82
CA VAL A 381 6.90 -1.11 -20.28
C VAL A 381 7.30 -0.72 -21.71
N ASP A 382 6.32 -0.52 -22.60
CA ASP A 382 6.58 -0.14 -23.98
C ASP A 382 6.80 1.38 -24.16
N HIS A 383 7.06 1.79 -25.39
CA HIS A 383 7.26 3.18 -25.79
C HIS A 383 6.07 4.13 -25.53
N GLU A 384 4.85 3.62 -25.31
CA GLU A 384 3.66 4.42 -24.95
C GLU A 384 3.40 4.43 -23.43
N PHE A 385 4.33 3.86 -22.66
CA PHE A 385 4.24 3.61 -21.22
C PHE A 385 3.22 2.55 -20.80
N GLN A 386 2.76 1.70 -21.74
CA GLN A 386 1.91 0.57 -21.41
C GLN A 386 2.75 -0.56 -20.82
N ARG A 387 2.28 -1.14 -19.71
CA ARG A 387 2.91 -2.34 -19.14
C ARG A 387 2.61 -3.54 -20.02
N VAL A 388 3.65 -4.14 -20.60
CA VAL A 388 3.54 -5.28 -21.51
C VAL A 388 3.87 -6.61 -20.83
N LEU A 389 4.90 -6.64 -19.99
CA LEU A 389 5.30 -7.86 -19.26
C LEU A 389 5.51 -7.58 -17.78
N THR A 390 5.30 -8.61 -16.96
CA THR A 390 5.61 -8.57 -15.53
C THR A 390 5.88 -9.96 -15.00
N ASP A 391 7.03 -10.14 -14.36
CA ASP A 391 7.37 -11.36 -13.64
C ASP A 391 8.08 -11.06 -12.31
N THR A 392 8.47 -12.09 -11.58
CA THR A 392 9.11 -12.01 -10.26
C THR A 392 10.32 -12.94 -10.23
N GLY A 393 11.51 -12.36 -9.99
CA GLY A 393 12.78 -13.06 -9.86
C GLY A 393 13.52 -13.34 -11.18
N HIS A 394 12.82 -13.58 -12.28
CA HIS A 394 13.41 -13.75 -13.61
C HIS A 394 12.34 -13.52 -14.67
N LEU A 395 12.73 -12.94 -15.80
CA LEU A 395 11.85 -12.73 -16.96
C LEU A 395 12.62 -13.14 -18.23
N ALA A 396 12.07 -14.05 -19.02
CA ALA A 396 12.61 -14.41 -20.32
C ALA A 396 11.43 -14.60 -21.29
N GLU A 397 11.17 -13.58 -22.10
CA GLU A 397 10.02 -13.54 -23.00
C GLU A 397 10.42 -13.02 -24.38
N THR A 398 9.68 -13.43 -25.40
CA THR A 398 9.91 -13.02 -26.79
C THR A 398 8.99 -11.86 -27.14
N GLU A 399 9.57 -10.76 -27.62
CA GLU A 399 8.87 -9.52 -27.92
C GLU A 399 9.19 -8.96 -29.30
N ALA A 400 8.30 -8.11 -29.80
CA ALA A 400 8.54 -7.38 -31.04
C ALA A 400 9.75 -6.45 -30.87
N PRO A 401 10.52 -6.16 -31.95
CA PRO A 401 11.55 -5.14 -31.86
C PRO A 401 10.96 -3.81 -31.41
N GLY A 402 11.68 -3.04 -30.62
CA GLY A 402 11.14 -1.79 -30.09
C GLY A 402 11.90 -1.19 -28.93
N VAL A 403 11.46 -0.01 -28.50
CA VAL A 403 11.99 0.65 -27.30
C VAL A 403 11.15 0.26 -26.09
N TYR A 404 11.82 -0.27 -25.07
CA TYR A 404 11.21 -0.76 -23.84
C TYR A 404 11.88 -0.14 -22.62
N LYS A 405 11.14 0.01 -21.53
CA LYS A 405 11.68 0.31 -20.21
C LYS A 405 11.57 -0.94 -19.35
N VAL A 406 12.71 -1.42 -18.88
CA VAL A 406 12.81 -2.45 -17.85
C VAL A 406 12.90 -1.76 -16.50
N ARG A 407 11.95 -2.06 -15.61
CA ARG A 407 11.94 -1.58 -14.23
C ARG A 407 12.04 -2.78 -13.30
N THR A 408 13.03 -2.79 -12.43
CA THR A 408 13.14 -3.77 -11.34
C THR A 408 12.90 -3.08 -10.01
N LEU A 409 12.06 -3.67 -9.16
CA LEU A 409 11.69 -3.09 -7.86
C LEU A 409 11.26 -4.16 -6.83
N PHE A 410 11.29 -3.82 -5.55
CA PHE A 410 10.66 -4.62 -4.51
C PHE A 410 9.23 -4.16 -4.23
N GLY A 411 8.27 -5.06 -4.40
CA GLY A 411 6.87 -4.78 -4.13
C GLY A 411 6.29 -3.66 -5.02
N ARG A 412 5.96 -2.52 -4.41
CA ARG A 412 5.48 -1.27 -5.03
C ARG A 412 6.45 -0.10 -4.77
N ASP A 413 7.58 -0.37 -4.12
CA ASP A 413 8.53 0.66 -3.71
C ASP A 413 9.44 1.06 -4.85
N LEU A 414 9.50 2.36 -5.14
CA LEU A 414 10.31 2.90 -6.23
C LEU A 414 11.50 3.70 -5.74
N THR A 415 11.62 3.93 -4.43
CA THR A 415 12.74 4.67 -3.83
C THR A 415 14.08 4.04 -4.25
N THR A 416 14.10 2.73 -4.41
CA THR A 416 15.28 1.95 -4.81
C THR A 416 15.12 1.24 -6.15
N ALA A 417 14.07 1.55 -6.92
CA ALA A 417 13.85 0.92 -8.21
C ALA A 417 14.97 1.26 -9.20
N SER A 418 15.37 0.26 -9.98
CA SER A 418 16.26 0.43 -11.11
C SER A 418 15.42 0.51 -12.39
N GLU A 419 15.65 1.53 -13.20
CA GLU A 419 14.97 1.74 -14.47
C GLU A 419 16.00 1.86 -15.60
N LEU A 420 15.83 1.04 -16.63
CA LEU A 420 16.66 1.08 -17.83
C LEU A 420 15.77 1.13 -19.07
N VAL A 421 15.98 2.13 -19.93
CA VAL A 421 15.37 2.18 -21.25
C VAL A 421 16.31 1.49 -22.23
N VAL A 422 15.83 0.42 -22.86
CA VAL A 422 16.58 -0.40 -23.81
C VAL A 422 15.90 -0.38 -25.18
N LEU A 423 16.70 -0.62 -26.22
CA LEU A 423 16.19 -0.95 -27.54
C LEU A 423 16.39 -2.44 -27.78
N LEU A 424 15.31 -3.14 -28.09
CA LEU A 424 15.30 -4.54 -28.49
C LEU A 424 15.38 -4.62 -30.02
N ASP A 425 16.60 -4.78 -30.54
CA ASP A 425 16.93 -4.94 -31.96
C ASP A 425 17.75 -6.22 -32.25
N ALA A 426 17.95 -7.03 -31.22
CA ALA A 426 18.52 -8.37 -31.18
C ALA A 426 18.12 -9.04 -29.86
N ASP A 427 18.38 -10.34 -29.69
CA ASP A 427 18.26 -10.98 -28.38
C ASP A 427 19.10 -10.21 -27.34
N LEU A 428 18.49 -9.89 -26.21
CA LEU A 428 19.05 -9.00 -25.21
C LEU A 428 18.91 -9.60 -23.81
N VAL A 429 20.05 -9.75 -23.13
CA VAL A 429 20.11 -10.06 -21.69
C VAL A 429 20.42 -8.77 -20.95
N VAL A 430 19.49 -8.33 -20.11
CA VAL A 430 19.65 -7.18 -19.23
C VAL A 430 20.09 -7.70 -17.85
N ALA A 431 21.36 -7.52 -17.54
CA ALA A 431 21.84 -7.61 -16.16
C ALA A 431 21.39 -6.34 -15.44
N ALA A 432 20.22 -6.40 -14.80
CA ALA A 432 19.74 -5.27 -14.01
C ALA A 432 20.53 -5.21 -12.70
N ASP A 433 21.17 -4.08 -12.44
CA ASP A 433 21.61 -3.71 -11.08
C ASP A 433 20.36 -3.75 -10.20
N GLY A 434 20.13 -4.86 -9.50
CA GLY A 434 18.87 -5.12 -8.80
C GLY A 434 18.50 -3.97 -7.86
N ALA A 435 17.20 -3.71 -7.71
CA ALA A 435 16.72 -2.72 -6.75
C ALA A 435 17.27 -3.01 -5.34
N ALA A 436 17.70 -2.00 -4.60
CA ALA A 436 18.15 -2.19 -3.22
C ALA A 436 16.96 -2.48 -2.30
N LEU A 437 17.08 -3.44 -1.39
CA LEU A 437 15.98 -3.80 -0.49
C LEU A 437 15.83 -2.78 0.65
N LEU A 438 14.63 -2.22 0.83
CA LEU A 438 14.32 -1.37 1.98
C LEU A 438 13.73 -2.21 3.11
N THR A 439 14.56 -2.52 4.10
CA THR A 439 14.21 -3.41 5.22
C THR A 439 14.68 -2.85 6.56
N ALA A 440 14.01 -3.22 7.65
CA ALA A 440 14.49 -3.00 9.00
C ALA A 440 15.78 -3.77 9.32
N ALA A 441 15.97 -4.94 8.70
CA ALA A 441 17.15 -5.78 8.90
C ALA A 441 18.37 -5.20 8.14
N PRO A 442 19.55 -5.04 8.77
CA PRO A 442 20.76 -4.60 8.09
C PRO A 442 21.38 -5.75 7.30
N LEU A 443 20.74 -6.15 6.20
CA LEU A 443 21.20 -7.22 5.33
C LEU A 443 22.24 -6.71 4.33
N PRO A 444 23.19 -7.55 3.88
CA PRO A 444 23.93 -7.29 2.64
C PRO A 444 22.95 -6.94 1.51
N GLY A 445 23.33 -6.05 0.58
CA GLY A 445 22.45 -5.67 -0.55
C GLY A 445 21.22 -4.80 -0.22
N SER A 446 20.89 -4.57 1.07
CA SER A 446 19.84 -3.62 1.45
C SER A 446 20.25 -2.17 1.17
N ALA A 447 19.30 -1.24 1.12
CA ALA A 447 19.65 0.18 1.05
C ALA A 447 20.33 0.62 2.35
N ALA A 448 21.50 1.27 2.23
CA ALA A 448 22.33 1.74 3.35
C ALA A 448 22.66 0.66 4.43
N PRO A 449 23.31 -0.46 4.07
CA PRO A 449 23.75 -1.45 5.03
C PRO A 449 25.04 -0.97 5.69
N ASP A 450 24.96 -0.63 6.98
CA ASP A 450 26.16 -0.38 7.78
C ASP A 450 26.83 -1.73 8.13
N ALA A 451 28.15 -1.82 7.94
CA ALA A 451 28.89 -3.06 8.15
C ALA A 451 28.88 -3.53 9.60
N GLN A 452 28.89 -2.59 10.56
CA GLN A 452 28.78 -2.90 11.98
C GLN A 452 27.37 -3.40 12.32
N HIS A 453 26.32 -2.76 11.79
CA HIS A 453 24.94 -3.20 11.97
C HIS A 453 24.74 -4.63 11.42
N SER A 454 25.27 -4.90 10.23
CA SER A 454 25.18 -6.22 9.59
C SER A 454 25.88 -7.31 10.41
N ALA A 455 27.05 -6.99 10.98
CA ALA A 455 27.78 -7.88 11.86
C ALA A 455 27.02 -8.16 13.18
N LEU A 456 26.44 -7.11 13.79
CA LEU A 456 25.62 -7.25 15.00
C LEU A 456 24.37 -8.09 14.76
N PHE A 457 23.68 -7.88 13.64
CA PHE A 457 22.52 -8.67 13.23
C PHE A 457 22.87 -10.15 13.09
N THR A 458 23.95 -10.45 12.35
CA THR A 458 24.43 -11.82 12.13
C THR A 458 24.82 -12.49 13.44
N ALA A 459 25.56 -11.79 14.31
CA ALA A 459 25.97 -12.32 15.61
C ALA A 459 24.77 -12.64 16.51
N ALA A 460 23.75 -11.77 16.49
CA ALA A 460 22.55 -11.90 17.32
C ALA A 460 21.59 -13.01 16.85
N GLY A 461 21.76 -13.52 15.62
CA GLY A 461 21.04 -14.69 15.11
C GLY A 461 21.68 -16.02 15.53
N ALA A 462 22.96 -16.02 15.94
CA ALA A 462 23.71 -17.24 16.22
C ALA A 462 23.46 -17.88 17.61
N ALA A 463 22.77 -17.16 18.52
CA ALA A 463 22.48 -17.51 19.92
C ALA A 463 23.71 -17.64 20.86
N PRO A 464 23.51 -17.61 22.20
CA PRO A 464 24.57 -17.84 23.17
C PRO A 464 24.80 -19.35 23.43
N ASP A 465 25.93 -19.66 24.07
CA ASP A 465 26.41 -21.02 24.40
C ASP A 465 25.29 -21.92 25.02
N PRO A 466 25.06 -23.18 24.54
CA PRO A 466 23.92 -24.04 24.91
C PRO A 466 23.80 -24.44 26.40
N GLY A 467 24.72 -23.99 27.26
CA GLY A 467 24.80 -24.36 28.67
C GLY A 467 23.77 -23.68 29.58
N THR A 468 22.90 -22.81 29.06
CA THR A 468 21.88 -22.08 29.84
C THR A 468 20.49 -22.70 29.68
N ALA A 469 19.72 -22.73 30.77
CA ALA A 469 18.40 -23.34 30.82
C ALA A 469 17.44 -22.71 29.79
N GLY A 470 16.92 -23.50 28.85
CA GLY A 470 15.99 -22.99 27.83
C GLY A 470 15.68 -23.92 26.64
N ALA A 471 15.98 -25.22 26.70
CA ALA A 471 15.79 -26.14 25.56
C ALA A 471 16.40 -25.66 24.22
N GLY A 472 17.46 -24.84 24.28
CA GLY A 472 18.12 -24.26 23.11
C GLY A 472 17.31 -23.17 22.39
N SER A 473 16.30 -22.57 23.04
CA SER A 473 15.54 -21.45 22.47
C SER A 473 15.92 -20.09 23.07
N ALA A 474 15.86 -19.05 22.25
CA ALA A 474 16.21 -17.69 22.66
C ALA A 474 15.37 -16.63 21.94
N VAL A 475 15.40 -15.41 22.46
CA VAL A 475 14.88 -14.21 21.79
C VAL A 475 16.02 -13.24 21.60
N SER A 476 16.08 -12.65 20.41
CA SER A 476 16.96 -11.54 20.08
C SER A 476 16.11 -10.36 19.61
N VAL A 477 16.35 -9.17 20.14
CA VAL A 477 15.68 -7.92 19.75
C VAL A 477 16.74 -6.89 19.43
N MET A 478 16.74 -6.44 18.18
CA MET A 478 17.61 -5.40 17.67
C MET A 478 16.80 -4.14 17.41
N GLY A 479 17.25 -3.00 17.92
CA GLY A 479 16.69 -1.69 17.61
C GLY A 479 17.75 -0.84 16.92
N ARG A 480 17.39 -0.18 15.82
CA ARG A 480 18.27 0.76 15.13
C ARG A 480 17.54 2.01 14.68
N TYR A 481 18.26 3.12 14.68
CA TYR A 481 17.81 4.32 13.98
C TYR A 481 18.36 4.35 12.57
N SER A 482 17.59 4.97 11.68
CA SER A 482 18.02 5.40 10.36
C SER A 482 17.70 6.87 10.24
N ILE A 483 18.73 7.72 10.30
CA ILE A 483 18.61 9.16 10.16
C ILE A 483 19.08 9.55 8.76
N GLU A 484 18.32 10.40 8.10
CA GLU A 484 18.80 11.14 6.94
C GLU A 484 19.02 12.59 7.39
N LEU A 485 20.28 12.95 7.64
CA LEU A 485 20.67 14.33 7.96
C LEU A 485 20.89 15.09 6.64
N GLY A 486 20.39 16.32 6.57
CA GLY A 486 20.86 17.27 5.55
C GLY A 486 22.27 17.74 5.91
N ASP A 487 23.08 18.07 4.91
CA ASP A 487 24.51 18.36 5.02
C ASP A 487 24.89 19.40 6.12
N ASP A 488 23.96 20.26 6.55
CA ASP A 488 24.18 21.34 7.53
C ASP A 488 23.36 21.20 8.85
N ALA A 489 22.67 20.08 9.09
CA ALA A 489 21.83 19.93 10.29
C ALA A 489 22.62 19.39 11.50
N PRO A 490 22.47 19.95 12.72
CA PRO A 490 23.12 19.40 13.91
C PRO A 490 22.62 17.99 14.20
N THR A 491 23.53 17.06 14.49
CA THR A 491 23.21 15.67 14.83
C THR A 491 22.34 15.63 16.10
N PRO A 492 21.13 15.07 16.02
CA PRO A 492 20.28 14.98 17.19
C PRO A 492 20.80 14.01 18.25
N VAL A 493 20.53 14.31 19.52
CA VAL A 493 20.66 13.31 20.59
C VAL A 493 19.45 12.40 20.53
N LEU A 494 19.64 11.18 20.03
CA LEU A 494 18.57 10.20 19.95
C LEU A 494 18.40 9.42 21.27
N PRO A 495 17.15 9.05 21.61
CA PRO A 495 16.87 8.07 22.67
C PRO A 495 17.53 6.71 22.40
N HIS A 496 17.61 5.87 23.44
CA HIS A 496 18.09 4.50 23.29
C HIS A 496 17.26 3.72 22.26
N PRO A 497 17.85 2.97 21.30
CA PRO A 497 17.08 2.27 20.25
C PRO A 497 16.07 1.25 20.77
N LEU A 498 16.37 0.61 21.91
CA LEU A 498 15.46 -0.29 22.63
C LEU A 498 14.63 0.40 23.73
N GLY A 499 14.63 1.74 23.76
CA GLY A 499 13.95 2.52 24.79
C GLY A 499 12.47 2.17 24.90
N GLY A 500 12.00 1.94 26.13
CA GLY A 500 10.60 1.61 26.42
C GLY A 500 10.18 0.18 26.06
N LEU A 501 11.10 -0.69 25.61
CA LEU A 501 10.80 -2.09 25.31
C LEU A 501 10.97 -3.00 26.52
N ARG A 502 9.99 -3.89 26.73
CA ARG A 502 10.01 -4.95 27.74
C ARG A 502 9.52 -6.26 27.17
N LEU A 503 10.15 -7.37 27.57
CA LEU A 503 9.64 -8.71 27.27
C LEU A 503 8.70 -9.16 28.39
N VAL A 504 7.51 -9.61 28.03
CA VAL A 504 6.45 -10.00 28.97
C VAL A 504 6.06 -11.46 28.73
N ASP A 505 5.91 -12.23 29.79
CA ASP A 505 5.53 -13.64 29.74
C ASP A 505 4.02 -13.82 29.45
N PRO A 506 3.54 -15.04 29.15
CA PRO A 506 2.12 -15.30 28.93
C PRO A 506 1.20 -14.96 30.12
N ALA A 507 1.74 -14.88 31.35
CA ALA A 507 1.01 -14.54 32.55
C ALA A 507 0.96 -13.02 32.80
N GLY A 508 1.63 -12.21 31.97
CA GLY A 508 1.67 -10.75 32.07
C GLY A 508 2.81 -10.20 32.93
N HIS A 509 3.74 -11.05 33.38
CA HIS A 509 4.91 -10.61 34.15
C HIS A 509 6.05 -10.14 33.23
N VAL A 510 6.72 -9.06 33.62
CA VAL A 510 7.91 -8.59 32.91
C VAL A 510 9.07 -9.55 33.14
N VAL A 511 9.57 -10.15 32.07
CA VAL A 511 10.73 -11.06 32.05
C VAL A 511 12.03 -10.26 32.01
N ALA A 512 12.06 -9.18 31.22
CA ALA A 512 13.22 -8.30 31.07
C ALA A 512 12.82 -6.89 30.62
N ASP A 513 13.58 -5.90 31.06
CA ASP A 513 13.66 -4.58 30.42
C ASP A 513 14.81 -4.62 29.42
N LEU A 514 14.55 -4.23 28.16
CA LEU A 514 15.52 -4.43 27.08
C LEU A 514 16.59 -3.34 27.04
N VAL A 515 16.46 -2.29 27.84
CA VAL A 515 17.50 -1.27 28.01
C VAL A 515 18.54 -1.77 29.02
N GLU A 516 19.40 -2.70 28.60
CA GLU A 516 20.54 -3.18 29.37
C GLU A 516 21.84 -2.55 28.81
N GLY A 517 22.42 -1.57 29.52
CA GLY A 517 23.68 -0.93 29.10
C GLY A 517 23.53 0.18 28.04
N PRO A 518 24.64 0.81 27.60
CA PRO A 518 24.62 1.79 26.52
C PRO A 518 24.38 1.14 25.14
N PRO A 519 23.97 1.92 24.12
CA PRO A 519 23.86 1.41 22.74
C PRO A 519 25.15 0.74 22.26
N ALA A 520 25.02 -0.26 21.39
CA ALA A 520 26.13 -1.05 20.87
C ALA A 520 27.01 -0.26 19.87
N SER A 521 26.47 0.80 19.27
CA SER A 521 27.25 1.73 18.44
C SER A 521 27.47 3.07 19.13
N ALA A 522 28.71 3.59 19.00
CA ALA A 522 29.07 4.95 19.38
C ALA A 522 28.72 5.98 18.31
N ASP A 523 28.27 5.53 17.13
CA ASP A 523 27.79 6.41 16.07
C ASP A 523 26.49 7.10 16.52
N ARG A 524 26.54 8.43 16.55
CA ARG A 524 25.41 9.26 16.93
C ARG A 524 24.41 9.43 15.79
N GLU A 525 24.79 9.13 14.55
CA GLU A 525 23.96 9.30 13.35
C GLU A 525 23.16 8.02 13.03
N ALA A 526 23.62 6.85 13.50
CA ALA A 526 22.91 5.59 13.34
C ALA A 526 23.03 4.68 14.58
N PRO A 527 22.52 5.07 15.76
CA PRO A 527 22.62 4.24 16.95
C PRO A 527 21.85 2.92 16.80
N VAL A 528 22.49 1.84 17.26
CA VAL A 528 21.96 0.48 17.26
C VAL A 528 22.17 -0.18 18.63
N ALA A 529 21.23 -1.01 19.05
CA ALA A 529 21.33 -1.82 20.26
C ALA A 529 20.72 -3.21 20.03
N VAL A 530 21.28 -4.21 20.68
CA VAL A 530 20.83 -5.61 20.61
C VAL A 530 20.66 -6.12 22.03
N TRP A 531 19.52 -6.77 22.29
CA TRP A 531 19.28 -7.53 23.50
C TRP A 531 19.01 -8.98 23.12
N GLU A 532 19.63 -9.93 23.82
CA GLU A 532 19.49 -11.36 23.54
C GLU A 532 19.49 -12.16 24.84
N ARG A 533 18.56 -13.12 24.96
CA ARG A 533 18.53 -14.03 26.12
C ARG A 533 17.86 -15.36 25.78
N ALA A 534 18.40 -16.44 26.35
CA ALA A 534 17.73 -17.75 26.38
C ALA A 534 16.45 -17.66 27.22
N VAL A 535 15.34 -18.13 26.66
CA VAL A 535 14.03 -18.17 27.32
C VAL A 535 13.33 -19.48 26.99
N ALA A 536 12.41 -19.91 27.84
CA ALA A 536 11.64 -21.13 27.61
C ALA A 536 10.75 -20.98 26.37
N PRO A 537 10.44 -22.06 25.63
CA PRO A 537 9.47 -22.01 24.54
C PRO A 537 8.09 -21.52 25.01
N GLY A 538 7.45 -20.65 24.23
CA GLY A 538 6.16 -20.05 24.57
C GLY A 538 5.84 -18.80 23.76
N THR A 539 4.64 -18.24 23.95
CA THR A 539 4.22 -16.98 23.30
C THR A 539 4.38 -15.81 24.26
N TYR A 540 5.44 -15.04 24.07
CA TYR A 540 5.72 -13.81 24.83
C TYR A 540 5.07 -12.61 24.15
N ALA A 541 5.02 -11.49 24.86
CA ALA A 541 4.68 -10.19 24.29
C ALA A 541 5.88 -9.24 24.40
N LEU A 542 6.21 -8.59 23.29
CA LEU A 542 7.11 -7.44 23.29
C LEU A 542 6.27 -6.18 23.54
N ARG A 543 6.38 -5.62 24.74
CA ARG A 543 5.67 -4.40 25.15
C ARG A 543 6.53 -3.18 24.87
N GLN A 544 5.96 -2.17 24.23
CA GLN A 544 6.58 -0.88 23.97
C GLN A 544 5.78 0.23 24.66
N GLU A 545 6.43 0.97 25.54
CA GLU A 545 5.93 2.21 26.14
C GLU A 545 6.40 3.41 25.28
N LEU A 546 5.45 4.23 24.80
CA LEU A 546 5.68 5.47 24.04
C LEU A 546 4.92 6.62 24.71
N ALA A 547 5.20 7.86 24.30
CA ALA A 547 4.52 9.05 24.83
C ALA A 547 2.99 9.01 24.64
N HIS A 548 2.52 8.42 23.53
CA HIS A 548 1.11 8.38 23.15
C HIS A 548 0.39 7.08 23.53
N GLY A 549 1.06 6.11 24.16
CA GLY A 549 0.40 4.86 24.53
C GLY A 549 1.34 3.70 24.82
N THR A 550 0.76 2.57 25.19
CA THR A 550 1.47 1.31 25.38
C THR A 550 0.97 0.29 24.38
N PHE A 551 1.89 -0.35 23.67
CA PHE A 551 1.59 -1.33 22.63
C PHE A 551 2.25 -2.67 22.93
N GLU A 552 1.63 -3.76 22.49
CA GLU A 552 2.18 -5.11 22.56
C GLU A 552 2.10 -5.79 21.20
N GLY A 553 3.10 -6.62 20.89
CA GLY A 553 3.07 -7.58 19.80
C GLY A 553 3.54 -8.96 20.26
N SER A 554 3.00 -10.02 19.68
CA SER A 554 3.40 -11.39 20.01
C SER A 554 4.82 -11.70 19.51
N VAL A 555 5.62 -12.37 20.33
CA VAL A 555 6.89 -12.99 19.95
C VAL A 555 6.83 -14.47 20.35
N VAL A 556 6.78 -15.35 19.35
CA VAL A 556 6.68 -16.80 19.57
C VAL A 556 8.08 -17.40 19.62
N VAL A 557 8.38 -18.09 20.73
CA VAL A 557 9.64 -18.78 20.95
C VAL A 557 9.41 -20.27 20.80
N SER A 558 10.12 -20.88 19.87
CA SER A 558 10.05 -22.33 19.60
C SER A 558 11.32 -23.02 20.07
N ALA A 559 11.20 -24.27 20.55
CA ALA A 559 12.34 -25.05 21.04
C ALA A 559 13.40 -25.22 19.95
N GLY A 560 14.67 -24.95 20.28
CA GLY A 560 15.79 -25.05 19.33
C GLY A 560 15.89 -23.91 18.31
N TRP A 561 15.17 -22.81 18.51
CA TRP A 561 15.17 -21.64 17.62
C TRP A 561 15.47 -20.34 18.38
N VAL A 562 16.16 -19.42 17.71
CA VAL A 562 16.27 -18.00 18.10
C VAL A 562 15.23 -17.23 17.30
N THR A 563 14.26 -16.62 17.98
CA THR A 563 13.34 -15.68 17.35
C THR A 563 13.96 -14.29 17.40
N GLN A 564 14.35 -13.76 16.24
CA GLN A 564 15.01 -12.46 16.10
C GLN A 564 14.02 -11.41 15.59
N VAL A 565 13.88 -10.31 16.32
CA VAL A 565 13.01 -9.16 15.98
C VAL A 565 13.90 -7.95 15.72
N VAL A 566 13.78 -7.32 14.55
CA VAL A 566 14.56 -6.11 14.21
C VAL A 566 13.62 -4.93 14.00
N LEU A 567 13.78 -3.88 14.81
CA LEU A 567 12.99 -2.65 14.80
C LEU A 567 13.81 -1.52 14.15
N ARG A 568 13.24 -0.89 13.12
CA ARG A 568 13.79 0.34 12.53
C ARG A 568 12.96 1.53 12.99
N ARG A 569 13.67 2.63 13.29
CA ARG A 569 13.09 3.93 13.67
C ARG A 569 13.65 5.01 12.75
N THR A 570 12.78 5.72 12.04
CA THR A 570 13.17 6.88 11.20
C THR A 570 12.73 8.22 11.79
N THR A 571 13.57 9.24 11.60
CA THR A 571 13.28 10.64 11.99
C THR A 571 12.96 11.56 10.79
N GLY A 572 12.77 11.00 9.58
CA GLY A 572 12.59 11.74 8.32
C GLY A 572 11.23 12.44 8.15
N LEU A 573 11.09 13.23 7.08
CA LEU A 573 10.09 14.28 6.74
C LEU A 573 8.57 13.97 6.90
N GLY A 574 8.18 12.83 7.46
CA GLY A 574 6.80 12.49 7.83
C GLY A 574 6.63 11.89 9.23
N GLY A 575 7.71 11.75 10.00
CA GLY A 575 7.68 11.35 11.42
C GLY A 575 7.93 12.56 12.29
N GLY A 576 6.96 12.94 13.12
CA GLY A 576 6.93 14.16 13.93
C GLY A 576 8.02 14.26 15.00
N TRP A 577 9.28 14.38 14.59
CA TRP A 577 10.43 14.35 15.49
C TRP A 577 10.92 15.75 15.90
N ARG A 578 10.28 16.82 15.41
CA ARG A 578 10.62 18.20 15.80
C ARG A 578 9.41 18.84 16.47
N ASP A 579 9.52 19.13 17.76
CA ASP A 579 8.70 20.18 18.34
C ASP A 579 9.09 21.53 17.71
N GLY A 580 8.24 22.55 17.82
CA GLY A 580 8.53 23.91 17.31
C GLY A 580 9.73 24.60 17.96
N ARG A 581 10.56 23.88 18.74
CA ARG A 581 11.74 24.37 19.48
C ARG A 581 13.02 23.56 19.23
N GLY A 582 12.96 22.43 18.52
CA GLY A 582 14.12 21.63 18.13
C GLY A 582 14.68 20.70 19.21
N GLU A 583 13.92 20.35 20.25
CA GLU A 583 14.32 19.35 21.27
C GLU A 583 13.59 18.01 21.09
N ALA A 584 14.29 16.90 21.37
CA ALA A 584 13.80 15.54 21.15
C ALA A 584 12.71 15.14 22.17
N ALA A 585 11.45 15.08 21.73
CA ALA A 585 10.32 14.60 22.52
C ALA A 585 10.22 13.05 22.51
N GLY A 586 11.01 12.36 23.34
CA GLY A 586 10.80 10.93 23.66
C GLY A 586 11.19 9.90 22.57
N VAL A 587 10.99 8.61 22.90
CA VAL A 587 11.29 7.47 21.99
C VAL A 587 10.37 7.50 20.77
N VAL A 588 10.95 7.40 19.57
CA VAL A 588 10.24 7.43 18.29
C VAL A 588 9.57 6.10 18.01
N HIS A 589 8.31 6.07 17.59
CA HIS A 589 7.63 4.84 17.17
C HIS A 589 8.39 4.14 16.02
N PRO A 590 8.50 2.80 16.00
CA PRO A 590 9.18 2.10 14.91
C PRO A 590 8.37 2.12 13.62
N ASP A 591 9.00 2.43 12.49
CA ASP A 591 8.33 2.53 11.18
C ASP A 591 8.31 1.20 10.43
N ASP A 592 9.25 0.28 10.73
CA ASP A 592 9.27 -1.06 10.15
C ASP A 592 9.83 -2.11 11.12
N VAL A 593 9.40 -3.37 10.94
CA VAL A 593 9.85 -4.53 11.72
C VAL A 593 10.11 -5.73 10.81
N ALA A 594 11.29 -6.33 10.97
CA ALA A 594 11.68 -7.59 10.37
C ALA A 594 11.70 -8.71 11.43
N LEU A 595 11.43 -9.94 11.01
CA LEU A 595 11.34 -11.11 11.86
C LEU A 595 12.05 -12.28 11.20
N PHE A 596 12.91 -12.96 11.94
CA PHE A 596 13.60 -14.17 11.50
C PHE A 596 13.58 -15.24 12.59
N MET A 597 13.72 -16.49 12.18
CA MET A 597 13.96 -17.60 13.10
C MET A 597 15.20 -18.39 12.68
N HIS A 598 16.26 -18.30 13.48
CA HIS A 598 17.53 -18.96 13.22
C HIS A 598 17.72 -20.18 14.11
N ARG A 599 18.39 -21.21 13.58
CA ARG A 599 18.89 -22.30 14.42
C ARG A 599 20.18 -21.84 15.09
N PRO A 600 20.33 -22.02 16.42
CA PRO A 600 21.59 -21.75 17.10
C PRO A 600 22.78 -22.45 16.41
N GLY A 601 23.84 -21.69 16.11
CA GLY A 601 25.04 -22.18 15.44
C GLY A 601 24.91 -22.52 13.95
N ALA A 602 23.79 -22.25 13.30
CA ALA A 602 23.68 -22.37 11.84
C ALA A 602 24.49 -21.27 11.13
N PRO A 603 25.01 -21.52 9.92
CA PRO A 603 25.66 -20.49 9.13
C PRO A 603 24.66 -19.39 8.73
N ALA A 604 25.15 -18.16 8.58
CA ALA A 604 24.36 -17.07 8.03
C ALA A 604 23.96 -17.38 6.57
N ALA A 605 22.74 -17.01 6.20
CA ALA A 605 22.18 -17.23 4.86
C ALA A 605 21.62 -15.90 4.30
N PRO A 606 22.50 -14.91 4.01
CA PRO A 606 22.05 -13.56 3.64
C PRO A 606 21.14 -13.55 2.41
N ASP A 607 21.41 -14.36 1.40
CA ASP A 607 20.55 -14.47 0.19
C ASP A 607 19.13 -14.95 0.54
N GLN A 608 19.00 -15.84 1.54
CA GLN A 608 17.70 -16.30 2.02
C GLN A 608 17.02 -15.21 2.84
N ASP A 609 17.75 -14.52 3.72
CA ASP A 609 17.21 -13.40 4.51
C ASP A 609 16.69 -12.27 3.61
N GLU A 610 17.42 -11.95 2.54
CA GLU A 610 17.01 -10.98 1.53
C GLU A 610 15.75 -11.42 0.77
N ALA A 611 15.63 -12.70 0.42
CA ALA A 611 14.43 -13.24 -0.23
C ALA A 611 13.21 -13.20 0.72
N VAL A 612 13.43 -13.52 2.01
CA VAL A 612 12.40 -13.46 3.07
C VAL A 612 11.91 -12.02 3.24
N GLU A 613 12.81 -11.05 3.32
CA GLU A 613 12.45 -9.64 3.48
C GLU A 613 11.76 -9.06 2.24
N GLY A 614 12.21 -9.42 1.03
CA GLY A 614 11.50 -9.08 -0.21
C GLY A 614 10.07 -9.65 -0.24
N ALA A 615 9.89 -10.89 0.21
CA ALA A 615 8.59 -11.52 0.33
C ALA A 615 7.71 -10.92 1.44
N ARG A 616 8.33 -10.49 2.56
CA ARG A 616 7.67 -9.76 3.64
C ARG A 616 7.06 -8.46 3.13
N LEU A 617 7.82 -7.67 2.36
CA LEU A 617 7.32 -6.46 1.71
C LEU A 617 6.15 -6.77 0.77
N ALA A 618 6.26 -7.82 -0.05
CA ALA A 618 5.17 -8.26 -0.91
C ALA A 618 3.90 -8.60 -0.11
N LEU A 619 4.02 -9.29 1.03
CA LEU A 619 2.89 -9.62 1.91
C LEU A 619 2.25 -8.35 2.52
N VAL A 620 3.06 -7.44 3.06
CA VAL A 620 2.65 -6.18 3.69
C VAL A 620 1.88 -5.27 2.73
N GLN A 621 2.29 -5.26 1.46
CA GLN A 621 1.70 -4.45 0.39
C GLN A 621 0.58 -5.17 -0.35
N GLY A 622 0.27 -6.42 0.04
CA GLY A 622 -0.74 -7.21 -0.61
C GLY A 622 -0.46 -7.53 -2.09
N ARG A 623 0.78 -7.84 -2.41
CA ARG A 623 1.17 -8.29 -3.74
C ARG A 623 0.83 -9.77 -3.93
N ASP A 624 0.34 -10.09 -5.12
CA ASP A 624 0.28 -11.47 -5.59
C ASP A 624 1.52 -11.75 -6.44
N VAL A 625 2.44 -12.54 -5.89
CA VAL A 625 3.75 -12.86 -6.49
C VAL A 625 3.82 -14.29 -7.03
N PHE A 626 2.76 -15.09 -6.86
CA PHE A 626 2.72 -16.51 -7.28
C PHE A 626 1.63 -16.82 -8.32
N SER A 627 0.76 -15.87 -8.66
CA SER A 627 -0.26 -16.10 -9.69
C SER A 627 0.30 -16.14 -11.10
N GLY A 628 -0.45 -16.82 -12.00
CA GLY A 628 -0.09 -16.91 -13.41
C GLY A 628 1.18 -17.71 -13.71
N GLY A 629 1.71 -18.48 -12.76
CA GLY A 629 2.95 -19.26 -12.94
C GLY A 629 4.24 -18.52 -12.57
N ARG A 630 4.13 -17.25 -12.17
CA ARG A 630 5.24 -16.36 -11.79
C ARG A 630 5.93 -16.79 -10.50
N GLY A 631 7.13 -16.24 -10.28
CA GLY A 631 7.83 -16.33 -8.99
C GLY A 631 8.19 -17.76 -8.58
N GLY A 632 8.45 -18.66 -9.54
CA GLY A 632 8.75 -20.06 -9.26
C GLY A 632 9.98 -20.25 -8.36
N GLY A 633 11.03 -19.44 -8.56
CA GLY A 633 12.21 -19.41 -7.70
C GLY A 633 11.88 -18.97 -6.28
N LEU A 634 11.16 -17.85 -6.13
CA LEU A 634 10.72 -17.36 -4.82
C LEU A 634 9.83 -18.37 -4.09
N ARG A 635 8.88 -19.00 -4.80
CA ARG A 635 7.99 -20.00 -4.21
C ARG A 635 8.78 -21.16 -3.63
N ARG A 636 9.78 -21.67 -4.36
CA ARG A 636 10.63 -22.76 -3.88
C ARG A 636 11.45 -22.32 -2.67
N ALA A 637 12.05 -21.14 -2.73
CA ALA A 637 12.81 -20.55 -1.64
C ALA A 637 11.97 -20.40 -0.35
N LEU A 638 10.68 -20.04 -0.46
CA LEU A 638 9.81 -19.80 0.70
C LEU A 638 9.00 -21.01 1.17
N LEU A 639 8.76 -22.02 0.33
CA LEU A 639 7.86 -23.15 0.68
C LEU A 639 8.55 -24.51 0.74
N GLU A 640 9.71 -24.68 0.09
CA GLU A 640 10.34 -25.98 -0.12
C GLU A 640 11.77 -26.02 0.44
N GLU A 641 12.57 -24.98 0.16
CA GLU A 641 14.02 -24.94 0.39
C GLU A 641 14.45 -24.02 1.54
N TYR A 642 13.52 -23.52 2.34
CA TYR A 642 13.84 -22.60 3.44
C TYR A 642 14.45 -23.30 4.66
N GLU A 643 15.35 -22.57 5.34
CA GLU A 643 15.87 -22.89 6.67
C GLU A 643 15.14 -22.09 7.76
N ASP A 644 14.82 -20.81 7.50
CA ASP A 644 14.02 -19.95 8.38
C ASP A 644 12.51 -20.27 8.26
N PRO A 645 11.84 -20.78 9.31
CA PRO A 645 10.40 -21.03 9.32
C PRO A 645 9.53 -19.79 9.05
N VAL A 646 10.03 -18.58 9.31
CA VAL A 646 9.32 -17.34 8.96
C VAL A 646 9.12 -17.23 7.44
N ALA A 647 10.08 -17.71 6.64
CA ALA A 647 9.95 -17.82 5.19
C ALA A 647 8.72 -18.66 4.81
N GLY A 648 8.53 -19.81 5.46
CA GLY A 648 7.39 -20.71 5.27
C GLY A 648 6.05 -20.09 5.68
N ILE A 649 6.03 -19.32 6.78
CA ILE A 649 4.82 -18.62 7.24
C ILE A 649 4.42 -17.54 6.21
N ILE A 650 5.37 -16.71 5.78
CA ILE A 650 5.15 -15.67 4.77
C ILE A 650 4.73 -16.29 3.44
N GLY A 651 5.46 -17.32 2.98
CA GLY A 651 5.16 -18.07 1.76
C GLY A 651 3.75 -18.68 1.78
N GLY A 652 3.32 -19.24 2.91
CA GLY A 652 1.99 -19.79 3.10
C GLY A 652 0.89 -18.74 2.91
N HIS A 653 1.07 -17.54 3.48
CA HIS A 653 0.13 -16.42 3.29
C HIS A 653 0.11 -15.91 1.85
N LEU A 654 1.27 -15.79 1.20
CA LEU A 654 1.36 -15.40 -0.22
C LEU A 654 0.68 -16.44 -1.14
N LEU A 655 0.83 -17.73 -0.84
CA LEU A 655 0.15 -18.80 -1.58
C LEU A 655 -1.38 -18.76 -1.39
N LEU A 656 -1.87 -18.51 -0.17
CA LEU A 656 -3.31 -18.32 0.07
C LEU A 656 -3.87 -17.15 -0.72
N ARG A 657 -3.11 -16.06 -0.85
CA ARG A 657 -3.51 -14.91 -1.67
C ARG A 657 -3.64 -15.30 -3.14
N ALA A 658 -2.64 -16.00 -3.68
CA ALA A 658 -2.69 -16.50 -5.06
C ALA A 658 -3.87 -17.48 -5.29
N MET A 659 -4.18 -18.32 -4.31
CA MET A 659 -5.31 -19.26 -4.33
C MET A 659 -6.69 -18.57 -4.27
N ALA A 660 -6.77 -17.41 -3.61
CA ALA A 660 -7.98 -16.59 -3.53
C ALA A 660 -8.14 -15.65 -4.75
N GLY A 661 -7.07 -15.46 -5.53
CA GLY A 661 -7.06 -14.62 -6.72
C GLY A 661 -7.75 -15.25 -7.95
N PRO A 662 -7.68 -14.58 -9.12
CA PRO A 662 -8.35 -15.03 -10.35
C PRO A 662 -7.89 -16.40 -10.83
N ALA A 663 -6.66 -16.79 -10.52
CA ALA A 663 -6.12 -18.10 -10.85
C ALA A 663 -6.82 -19.25 -10.08
N GLY A 664 -7.52 -18.92 -9.00
CA GLY A 664 -8.27 -19.85 -8.17
C GLY A 664 -7.41 -20.90 -7.46
N THR A 665 -8.09 -21.76 -6.72
CA THR A 665 -7.49 -22.92 -6.05
C THR A 665 -7.57 -24.13 -6.97
N ASP A 666 -6.43 -24.55 -7.52
CA ASP A 666 -6.30 -25.87 -8.14
C ASP A 666 -5.78 -26.91 -7.14
N SER A 667 -5.90 -28.20 -7.48
CA SER A 667 -5.48 -29.31 -6.60
C SER A 667 -3.98 -29.32 -6.32
N GLY A 668 -3.16 -28.81 -7.24
CA GLY A 668 -1.71 -28.71 -7.06
C GLY A 668 -1.33 -27.67 -6.02
N ARG A 669 -1.92 -26.47 -6.07
CA ARG A 669 -1.72 -25.40 -5.09
C ARG A 669 -2.25 -25.79 -3.71
N ALA A 670 -3.41 -26.45 -3.65
CA ALA A 670 -3.96 -26.95 -2.40
C ALA A 670 -3.03 -27.98 -1.74
N ALA A 671 -2.51 -28.94 -2.51
CA ALA A 671 -1.56 -29.93 -2.02
C ALA A 671 -0.23 -29.29 -1.57
N LEU A 672 0.28 -28.31 -2.33
CA LEU A 672 1.48 -27.56 -1.95
C LEU A 672 1.27 -26.79 -0.64
N PHE A 673 0.11 -26.16 -0.45
CA PHE A 673 -0.22 -25.47 0.79
C PHE A 673 -0.27 -26.43 1.99
N ASP A 674 -0.92 -27.58 1.84
CA ASP A 674 -1.01 -28.60 2.91
C ASP A 674 0.38 -29.18 3.25
N GLN A 675 1.26 -29.36 2.25
CA GLN A 675 2.65 -29.76 2.46
C GLN A 675 3.45 -28.68 3.20
N ALA A 676 3.28 -27.40 2.84
CA ALA A 676 3.94 -26.29 3.52
C ALA A 676 3.54 -26.21 5.01
N VAL A 677 2.25 -26.36 5.33
CA VAL A 677 1.76 -26.41 6.72
C VAL A 677 2.33 -27.63 7.47
N THR A 678 2.40 -28.80 6.82
CA THR A 678 2.98 -30.01 7.40
C THR A 678 4.47 -29.84 7.72
N ARG A 679 5.22 -29.23 6.80
CA ARG A 679 6.64 -28.90 7.02
C ARG A 679 6.82 -27.93 8.19
N LEU A 680 6.03 -26.85 8.23
CA LEU A 680 6.07 -25.88 9.33
C LEU A 680 5.79 -26.53 10.70
N ARG A 681 4.83 -27.45 10.78
CA ARG A 681 4.58 -28.24 12.00
C ARG A 681 5.76 -29.10 12.40
N GLY A 682 6.45 -29.71 11.43
CA GLY A 682 7.68 -30.45 11.68
C GLY A 682 8.80 -29.59 12.26
N LEU A 683 8.84 -28.29 11.96
CA LEU A 683 9.87 -27.35 12.40
C LEU A 683 9.53 -26.64 13.73
N LEU A 684 8.28 -26.20 13.87
CA LEU A 684 7.81 -25.32 14.95
C LEU A 684 6.85 -26.01 15.94
N GLY A 685 6.40 -27.22 15.62
CA GLY A 685 5.37 -27.93 16.37
C GLY A 685 3.94 -27.50 16.02
N ASP A 686 2.97 -28.23 16.58
CA ASP A 686 1.54 -28.04 16.27
C ASP A 686 0.90 -26.83 16.97
N GLU A 687 1.53 -26.30 18.02
CA GLU A 687 0.96 -25.24 18.85
C GLU A 687 1.42 -23.83 18.44
N HIS A 688 2.29 -23.69 17.44
CA HIS A 688 2.71 -22.39 16.94
C HIS A 688 1.50 -21.60 16.39
N PRO A 689 1.16 -20.42 16.93
CA PRO A 689 -0.06 -19.68 16.57
C PRO A 689 -0.22 -19.39 15.07
N ASP A 690 0.83 -18.94 14.38
CA ASP A 690 0.76 -18.65 12.94
C ASP A 690 0.56 -19.91 12.07
N VAL A 691 1.24 -21.00 12.39
CA VAL A 691 1.09 -22.30 11.71
C VAL A 691 -0.32 -22.85 11.94
N ARG A 692 -0.84 -22.73 13.16
CA ARG A 692 -2.24 -23.08 13.47
C ARG A 692 -3.22 -22.22 12.67
N ALA A 693 -2.99 -20.92 12.54
CA ALA A 693 -3.82 -20.04 11.75
C ALA A 693 -3.85 -20.42 10.27
N LEU A 694 -2.66 -20.67 9.66
CA LEU A 694 -2.55 -21.17 8.29
C LEU A 694 -3.30 -22.48 8.10
N SER A 695 -3.20 -23.40 9.07
CA SER A 695 -3.85 -24.71 9.00
C SER A 695 -5.38 -24.64 8.90
N LEU A 696 -6.02 -23.53 9.30
CA LEU A 696 -7.46 -23.32 9.14
C LEU A 696 -7.90 -23.35 7.68
N ARG A 697 -6.97 -23.11 6.75
CA ARG A 697 -7.19 -23.06 5.30
C ARG A 697 -6.75 -24.34 4.57
N CYS A 698 -6.23 -25.34 5.29
CA CYS A 698 -5.82 -26.61 4.68
C CYS A 698 -6.97 -27.31 3.96
N SER A 699 -6.66 -27.93 2.82
CA SER A 699 -7.65 -28.70 2.07
C SER A 699 -8.00 -29.99 2.78
N ASP A 700 -7.01 -30.65 3.39
CA ASP A 700 -7.19 -31.77 4.31
C ASP A 700 -7.77 -31.30 5.66
N PRO A 701 -9.00 -31.73 6.03
CA PRO A 701 -9.60 -31.40 7.32
C PRO A 701 -8.80 -31.92 8.52
N ALA A 702 -8.03 -33.01 8.39
CA ALA A 702 -7.22 -33.56 9.48
C ALA A 702 -6.07 -32.63 9.88
N LEU A 703 -5.63 -31.77 8.95
CA LEU A 703 -4.63 -30.75 9.24
C LEU A 703 -5.22 -29.53 9.93
N ARG A 704 -6.55 -29.32 9.95
CA ARG A 704 -7.11 -28.06 10.44
C ARG A 704 -7.06 -27.97 11.97
N ALA A 705 -6.51 -26.87 12.49
CA ALA A 705 -6.55 -26.59 13.92
C ALA A 705 -8.00 -26.59 14.44
N THR A 706 -8.23 -27.24 15.58
CA THR A 706 -9.56 -27.36 16.22
C THR A 706 -9.66 -26.69 17.58
N ARG A 707 -8.54 -26.43 18.23
CA ARG A 707 -8.50 -25.81 19.56
C ARG A 707 -8.65 -24.28 19.47
N PRO A 708 -9.19 -23.64 20.52
CA PRO A 708 -9.18 -22.17 20.63
C PRO A 708 -7.78 -21.56 20.59
N PHE A 709 -7.68 -20.33 20.09
CA PHE A 709 -6.47 -19.52 20.09
C PHE A 709 -6.41 -18.71 21.39
N THR A 710 -5.64 -19.20 22.36
CA THR A 710 -5.43 -18.54 23.66
C THR A 710 -4.31 -17.50 23.63
N ALA A 711 -3.50 -17.50 22.57
CA ALA A 711 -2.45 -16.52 22.33
C ALA A 711 -2.60 -15.94 20.91
N PRO A 712 -2.42 -14.63 20.72
CA PRO A 712 -2.45 -14.02 19.40
C PRO A 712 -1.24 -14.47 18.54
N PRO A 713 -1.39 -14.61 17.22
CA PRO A 713 -0.28 -14.90 16.32
C PRO A 713 0.67 -13.71 16.15
N MET A 714 1.87 -13.95 15.60
CA MET A 714 2.82 -12.87 15.30
C MET A 714 2.36 -12.04 14.10
N PHE A 715 1.77 -12.65 13.07
CA PHE A 715 1.39 -11.97 11.84
C PHE A 715 -0.07 -11.50 11.85
N SER A 716 -0.30 -10.28 11.37
CA SER A 716 -1.66 -9.74 11.20
C SER A 716 -2.48 -10.56 10.21
N ALA A 717 -1.85 -11.06 9.13
CA ALA A 717 -2.47 -12.00 8.20
C ALA A 717 -2.92 -13.31 8.86
N SER A 718 -2.14 -13.85 9.81
CA SER A 718 -2.53 -15.01 10.60
C SER A 718 -3.75 -14.71 11.47
N TRP A 719 -3.80 -13.55 12.12
CA TRP A 719 -4.96 -13.13 12.91
C TRP A 719 -6.22 -13.05 12.05
N GLN A 720 -6.13 -12.50 10.84
CA GLN A 720 -7.26 -12.44 9.89
C GLN A 720 -7.80 -13.83 9.55
N LEU A 721 -6.95 -14.85 9.38
CA LEU A 721 -7.40 -16.23 9.18
C LEU A 721 -8.15 -16.78 10.40
N VAL A 722 -7.70 -16.46 11.61
CA VAL A 722 -8.36 -16.85 12.86
C VAL A 722 -9.73 -16.19 12.98
N VAL A 723 -9.83 -14.88 12.71
CA VAL A 723 -11.10 -14.14 12.70
C VAL A 723 -12.05 -14.74 11.66
N ALA A 724 -11.59 -14.93 10.42
CA ALA A 724 -12.41 -15.50 9.36
C ALA A 724 -12.93 -16.90 9.74
N GLY A 725 -12.06 -17.77 10.27
CA GLY A 725 -12.44 -19.09 10.76
C GLY A 725 -13.42 -19.06 11.94
N SER A 726 -13.42 -18.00 12.74
CA SER A 726 -14.33 -17.87 13.90
C SER A 726 -15.80 -17.80 13.50
N TYR A 727 -16.12 -17.43 12.26
CA TYR A 727 -17.50 -17.42 11.77
C TYR A 727 -18.09 -18.81 11.55
N ASP A 728 -17.24 -19.78 11.23
CA ASP A 728 -17.65 -21.19 11.16
C ASP A 728 -17.55 -21.87 12.53
N ARG A 729 -16.61 -21.41 13.37
CA ARG A 729 -16.30 -21.96 14.70
C ARG A 729 -16.05 -20.85 15.73
N PRO A 730 -17.10 -20.29 16.34
CA PRO A 730 -17.00 -19.14 17.25
C PRO A 730 -16.05 -19.36 18.43
N GLU A 731 -15.91 -20.58 18.90
CA GLU A 731 -15.00 -20.98 19.99
C GLU A 731 -13.51 -20.80 19.66
N LEU A 732 -13.14 -20.60 18.39
CA LEU A 732 -11.75 -20.36 18.00
C LEU A 732 -11.15 -19.11 18.65
N VAL A 733 -11.97 -18.10 18.94
CA VAL A 733 -11.53 -16.85 19.59
C VAL A 733 -12.23 -16.69 20.94
N PRO A 734 -11.54 -17.06 22.05
CA PRO A 734 -12.03 -16.80 23.39
C PRO A 734 -12.25 -15.30 23.64
N ALA A 735 -13.27 -14.97 24.44
CA ALA A 735 -13.58 -13.59 24.82
C ALA A 735 -12.39 -12.89 25.51
N ALA A 736 -11.59 -13.61 26.30
CA ALA A 736 -10.40 -13.07 26.94
C ALA A 736 -9.30 -12.69 25.92
N THR A 737 -9.11 -13.52 24.88
CA THR A 737 -8.17 -13.22 23.78
C THR A 737 -8.62 -11.96 23.05
N TRP A 738 -9.91 -11.88 22.69
CA TRP A 738 -10.46 -10.68 22.04
C TRP A 738 -10.36 -9.44 22.93
N ALA A 739 -10.71 -9.54 24.21
CA ALA A 739 -10.62 -8.43 25.14
C ALA A 739 -9.21 -7.85 25.26
N ARG A 740 -8.17 -8.66 25.04
CA ARG A 740 -6.77 -8.20 25.02
C ARG A 740 -6.41 -7.46 23.74
N VAL A 741 -6.89 -7.93 22.59
CA VAL A 741 -6.37 -7.49 21.26
C VAL A 741 -7.37 -6.68 20.43
N HIS A 742 -8.55 -6.36 20.96
CA HIS A 742 -9.60 -5.71 20.16
C HIS A 742 -9.17 -4.35 19.59
N ALA A 743 -8.27 -3.63 20.26
CA ALA A 743 -7.68 -2.38 19.78
C ALA A 743 -6.36 -2.69 19.04
N SER A 744 -6.44 -3.44 17.95
CA SER A 744 -5.27 -3.93 17.20
C SER A 744 -5.00 -3.15 15.92
N THR A 745 -3.72 -3.07 15.57
CA THR A 745 -3.19 -2.51 14.32
C THR A 745 -1.99 -3.36 13.87
N ARG A 746 -1.15 -2.85 12.96
CA ARG A 746 0.06 -3.54 12.49
C ARG A 746 1.24 -2.60 12.30
N ILE A 747 2.44 -3.14 12.41
CA ILE A 747 3.69 -2.51 11.95
C ILE A 747 4.36 -3.51 11.01
N GLY A 748 4.55 -3.12 9.75
CA GLY A 748 4.91 -4.07 8.70
C GLY A 748 3.91 -5.24 8.68
N PRO A 749 4.35 -6.51 8.83
CA PRO A 749 3.48 -7.67 8.88
C PRO A 749 3.00 -8.04 10.30
N LEU A 750 3.58 -7.47 11.36
CA LEU A 750 3.31 -7.86 12.74
C LEU A 750 1.92 -7.44 13.21
N PHE A 751 1.26 -8.32 13.94
CA PHE A 751 0.03 -8.04 14.68
C PHE A 751 0.35 -7.37 16.01
N ILE A 752 -0.11 -6.13 16.20
CA ILE A 752 0.10 -5.36 17.42
C ILE A 752 -1.21 -4.84 18.00
N TRP A 753 -1.27 -4.56 19.29
CA TRP A 753 -2.45 -4.01 19.95
C TRP A 753 -2.10 -3.04 21.07
N ALA A 754 -3.03 -2.11 21.34
CA ALA A 754 -2.93 -1.23 22.48
C ALA A 754 -3.16 -2.01 23.78
N ALA A 755 -2.23 -1.86 24.72
CA ALA A 755 -2.25 -2.46 26.05
C ALA A 755 -2.64 -1.44 27.14
N ASP A 756 -2.77 -0.16 26.80
CA ASP A 756 -3.22 0.87 27.73
C ASP A 756 -4.77 0.94 27.80
N ALA A 757 -5.27 1.22 29.01
CA ALA A 757 -6.71 1.20 29.25
C ALA A 757 -7.46 2.38 28.60
N ALA A 758 -6.78 3.49 28.28
CA ALA A 758 -7.43 4.65 27.69
C ALA A 758 -7.81 4.37 26.23
N THR A 759 -6.86 3.86 25.45
CA THR A 759 -7.04 3.45 24.05
C THR A 759 -8.05 2.32 23.93
N GLN A 760 -7.97 1.29 24.81
CA GLN A 760 -8.94 0.20 24.81
C GLN A 760 -10.38 0.67 25.09
N ARG A 761 -10.57 1.61 26.04
CA ARG A 761 -11.89 2.20 26.29
C ARG A 761 -12.38 3.04 25.12
N ALA A 762 -11.51 3.81 24.47
CA ALA A 762 -11.86 4.60 23.30
C ALA A 762 -12.33 3.70 22.15
N HIS A 763 -11.56 2.67 21.80
CA HIS A 763 -11.93 1.71 20.77
C HIS A 763 -13.24 0.96 21.12
N SER A 764 -13.44 0.58 22.38
CA SER A 764 -14.69 -0.05 22.82
C SER A 764 -15.91 0.84 22.59
N ARG A 765 -15.79 2.16 22.76
CA ARG A 765 -16.87 3.12 22.43
C ARG A 765 -17.11 3.20 20.93
N GLN A 766 -16.04 3.17 20.12
CA GLN A 766 -16.15 3.17 18.66
C GLN A 766 -16.89 1.92 18.16
N LEU A 767 -16.57 0.74 18.71
CA LEU A 767 -17.29 -0.51 18.37
C LEU A 767 -18.79 -0.45 18.72
N ARG A 768 -19.15 0.20 19.83
CA ARG A 768 -20.56 0.42 20.19
C ARG A 768 -21.25 1.36 19.21
N ALA A 769 -20.65 2.52 18.95
CA ALA A 769 -21.17 3.48 17.98
C ALA A 769 -21.30 2.87 16.58
N TRP A 770 -20.36 2.01 16.18
CA TRP A 770 -20.41 1.26 14.93
C TRP A 770 -21.64 0.34 14.86
N VAL A 771 -21.87 -0.50 15.89
CA VAL A 771 -23.02 -1.42 15.88
C VAL A 771 -24.35 -0.67 15.99
N ASP A 772 -24.39 0.45 16.71
CA ASP A 772 -25.57 1.32 16.85
C ASP A 772 -25.97 1.97 15.52
N GLY A 773 -24.99 2.27 14.65
CA GLY A 773 -25.21 2.86 13.33
C GLY A 773 -25.83 1.92 12.28
N TYR A 774 -25.94 0.62 12.55
CA TYR A 774 -26.57 -0.32 11.60
C TYR A 774 -28.10 -0.21 11.61
N VAL A 775 -28.70 0.18 10.49
CA VAL A 775 -30.17 0.14 10.33
C VAL A 775 -30.57 -1.25 9.80
N GLU A 776 -31.53 -1.91 10.45
CA GLU A 776 -32.08 -3.18 9.99
C GLU A 776 -32.63 -3.05 8.56
N THR A 777 -32.06 -3.84 7.65
CA THR A 777 -32.67 -4.09 6.35
C THR A 777 -33.76 -5.15 6.57
N ASP A 778 -35.01 -4.72 6.66
CA ASP A 778 -36.15 -5.65 6.60
C ASP A 778 -36.01 -6.57 5.38
N GLY A 779 -36.04 -7.87 5.67
CA GLY A 779 -36.38 -8.99 4.81
C GLY A 779 -36.10 -8.89 3.31
N SER A 780 -35.21 -9.76 2.83
CA SER A 780 -35.27 -10.33 1.49
C SER A 780 -36.73 -10.52 1.03
N ALA A 781 -37.12 -9.83 -0.05
CA ALA A 781 -38.34 -10.15 -0.76
C ALA A 781 -38.32 -11.65 -1.14
N PRO A 782 -39.42 -12.40 -0.99
CA PRO A 782 -39.43 -13.81 -1.36
C PRO A 782 -39.16 -13.93 -2.87
N LEU A 783 -38.18 -14.74 -3.23
CA LEU A 783 -38.04 -15.28 -4.58
C LEU A 783 -39.40 -15.88 -5.01
N PRO A 784 -39.83 -15.73 -6.27
CA PRO A 784 -41.07 -16.35 -6.72
C PRO A 784 -40.95 -17.87 -6.59
N ALA A 785 -41.80 -18.44 -5.73
CA ALA A 785 -41.81 -19.86 -5.42
C ALA A 785 -42.07 -20.69 -6.68
N ALA A 786 -41.12 -21.55 -7.03
CA ALA A 786 -41.40 -22.71 -7.86
C ALA A 786 -42.43 -23.60 -7.14
N THR A 787 -43.51 -23.91 -7.84
CA THR A 787 -44.62 -24.75 -7.40
C THR A 787 -44.13 -26.15 -7.03
N VAL A 788 -44.04 -26.44 -5.73
CA VAL A 788 -44.04 -27.81 -5.21
C VAL A 788 -45.27 -27.96 -4.30
N ARG A 789 -46.19 -28.83 -4.74
CA ARG A 789 -47.40 -29.19 -3.99
C ARG A 789 -47.06 -30.16 -2.86
N GLY A 790 -47.57 -29.86 -1.67
CA GLY A 790 -48.12 -30.88 -0.75
C GLY A 790 -47.39 -31.07 0.57
N GLY A 791 -48.13 -30.94 1.68
CA GLY A 791 -47.77 -31.49 2.99
C GLY A 791 -47.79 -30.47 4.12
N ALA A 792 -48.94 -30.29 4.75
CA ALA A 792 -49.12 -29.41 5.91
C ALA A 792 -48.52 -30.02 7.19
N THR A 793 -47.74 -29.23 7.93
CA THR A 793 -47.51 -29.41 9.38
C THR A 793 -47.38 -28.05 10.07
N SER A 794 -47.93 -28.00 11.28
CA SER A 794 -48.31 -26.85 12.09
C SER A 794 -47.21 -25.81 12.38
N LEU A 795 -47.56 -24.54 12.23
CA LEU A 795 -46.83 -23.39 12.78
C LEU A 795 -46.92 -23.38 14.31
N SER A 796 -45.80 -23.65 14.98
CA SER A 796 -45.61 -23.28 16.38
C SER A 796 -45.28 -21.78 16.48
N SER A 797 -46.00 -21.05 17.33
CA SER A 797 -45.72 -19.64 17.65
C SER A 797 -44.29 -19.45 18.17
N PRO A 798 -43.64 -18.30 17.90
CA PRO A 798 -42.30 -18.04 18.38
C PRO A 798 -42.31 -17.86 19.90
N VAL A 799 -41.40 -18.56 20.58
CA VAL A 799 -41.10 -18.38 22.00
C VAL A 799 -40.62 -16.95 22.21
N ARG A 800 -41.36 -16.15 22.98
CA ARG A 800 -40.87 -14.85 23.48
C ARG A 800 -39.68 -15.11 24.39
N GLY A 801 -38.49 -14.65 23.99
CA GLY A 801 -37.27 -14.72 24.80
C GLY A 801 -36.03 -15.32 24.11
N ALA A 802 -36.11 -15.71 22.83
CA ALA A 802 -34.89 -16.02 22.08
C ALA A 802 -34.16 -14.71 21.68
N PRO A 803 -32.84 -14.59 21.85
CA PRO A 803 -32.10 -13.44 21.35
C PRO A 803 -32.29 -13.33 19.84
N GLU A 804 -32.59 -12.14 19.35
CA GLU A 804 -32.73 -11.92 17.91
C GLU A 804 -31.43 -12.28 17.18
N PRO A 805 -31.53 -12.96 16.03
CA PRO A 805 -30.36 -13.37 15.27
C PRO A 805 -29.63 -12.13 14.73
N VAL A 806 -28.31 -12.13 14.80
CA VAL A 806 -27.47 -11.07 14.23
C VAL A 806 -27.72 -10.99 12.72
N PRO A 807 -28.07 -9.81 12.16
CA PRO A 807 -28.31 -9.64 10.73
C PRO A 807 -27.08 -9.99 9.88
N SER A 808 -27.27 -10.53 8.68
CA SER A 808 -26.18 -10.89 7.76
C SER A 808 -25.28 -9.69 7.42
N GLY A 809 -25.87 -8.51 7.23
CA GLY A 809 -25.10 -7.28 6.97
C GLY A 809 -24.18 -6.87 8.12
N VAL A 810 -24.54 -7.18 9.37
CA VAL A 810 -23.69 -6.97 10.55
C VAL A 810 -22.56 -7.99 10.58
N TRP A 811 -22.84 -9.25 10.21
CA TRP A 811 -21.81 -10.28 10.11
C TRP A 811 -20.74 -9.94 9.06
N ASP A 812 -21.16 -9.57 7.85
CA ASP A 812 -20.26 -9.23 6.75
C ASP A 812 -19.37 -8.04 7.11
N ALA A 813 -19.95 -7.02 7.75
CA ALA A 813 -19.23 -5.84 8.18
C ALA A 813 -18.27 -6.09 9.35
N ALA A 814 -18.73 -6.83 10.37
CA ALA A 814 -17.86 -7.28 11.45
C ALA A 814 -16.65 -8.06 10.90
N ARG A 815 -16.88 -8.90 9.89
CA ARG A 815 -15.84 -9.72 9.28
C ARG A 815 -14.81 -8.84 8.57
N SER A 816 -15.26 -7.84 7.82
CA SER A 816 -14.35 -6.87 7.18
C SER A 816 -13.55 -6.03 8.17
N LEU A 817 -14.11 -5.78 9.36
CA LEU A 817 -13.45 -5.03 10.44
C LEU A 817 -12.55 -5.89 11.33
N GLY A 818 -12.37 -7.18 11.01
CA GLY A 818 -11.57 -8.07 11.84
C GLY A 818 -12.19 -8.40 13.21
N ILE A 819 -13.50 -8.22 13.37
CA ILE A 819 -14.23 -8.52 14.60
C ILE A 819 -14.61 -10.01 14.61
N PRO A 820 -14.17 -10.81 15.61
CA PRO A 820 -14.53 -12.22 15.72
C PRO A 820 -16.04 -12.45 15.89
N ALA A 821 -16.51 -13.63 15.50
CA ALA A 821 -17.94 -13.92 15.50
C ALA A 821 -18.60 -13.76 16.88
N THR A 822 -17.95 -14.24 17.94
CA THR A 822 -18.42 -14.11 19.32
C THR A 822 -18.53 -12.65 19.77
N ALA A 823 -17.58 -11.81 19.37
CA ALA A 823 -17.55 -10.39 19.69
C ALA A 823 -18.65 -9.61 18.96
N ALA A 824 -18.88 -9.89 17.67
CA ALA A 824 -19.93 -9.22 16.91
C ALA A 824 -21.33 -9.58 17.44
N ALA A 825 -21.55 -10.85 17.80
CA ALA A 825 -22.78 -11.26 18.46
C ALA A 825 -22.98 -10.56 19.81
N GLY A 826 -21.92 -10.45 20.63
CA GLY A 826 -21.97 -9.75 21.90
C GLY A 826 -22.28 -8.25 21.76
N LEU A 827 -21.68 -7.57 20.77
CA LEU A 827 -21.96 -6.17 20.45
C LEU A 827 -23.42 -5.96 20.02
N TRP A 828 -23.93 -6.82 19.13
CA TRP A 828 -25.31 -6.77 18.66
C TRP A 828 -26.32 -7.00 19.78
N GLN A 829 -26.07 -8.01 20.64
CA GLN A 829 -26.93 -8.29 21.79
C GLN A 829 -26.93 -7.13 22.80
N ALA A 830 -25.77 -6.52 23.06
CA ALA A 830 -25.67 -5.36 23.94
C ALA A 830 -26.45 -4.15 23.41
N ARG A 831 -26.46 -3.96 22.09
CA ARG A 831 -27.28 -2.94 21.43
C ARG A 831 -28.76 -3.18 21.65
N ILE A 832 -29.27 -4.38 21.36
CA ILE A 832 -30.70 -4.71 21.52
C ILE A 832 -31.14 -4.61 22.99
N ALA A 833 -30.24 -4.94 23.93
CA ALA A 833 -30.51 -4.86 25.36
C ALA A 833 -30.46 -3.41 25.92
N SER A 834 -29.95 -2.45 25.15
CA SER A 834 -29.89 -1.03 25.54
C SER A 834 -31.18 -0.34 25.09
N PRO A 835 -32.02 0.17 26.02
CA PRO A 835 -33.34 0.71 25.73
C PRO A 835 -33.34 2.04 24.95
#